data_AF-A0A212EYF7-F1
#
_entry.id   AF-A0A212EYF7-F1
#
_cell.length_a   1.000
_cell.length_b   1.000
_cell.length_c   1.000
_cell.angle_alpha   90.00
_cell.angle_beta   90.00
_cell.angle_gamma   90.00
#
_symmetry.space_group_name_H-M   'P 1'
#
loop_
_entity.id
_entity.type
_entity.pdbx_description
1 polymer ?
#
loop_
_entity_poly.entity_id
_entity_poly.type
_entity_poly.pdbx_seq_one_letter_code
_entity_poly.pdbx_strand_id
1 'polypeptide(L)'
;MQVAINELKLNTSFIELNSILDYSESEYCKRENKCDLSQEHNTPFVRVKYKPKVSGGLKKSSEAIDGFLMALYNGFSEDQVAWGKLRNLSQWKVVMQIAEGYHNVVYKTESIAKDLAGPLLSYMRDIFVKKNTKVTLVMGHDSNINVVLNAMSFKRHYLRNSLASTPISGKVVFQKWFDESLAVVQNEGPVKDSLEIPQSAIKKKPKQEKAAKGLYLKERSVPPEVLGRLYAEYCDVINRMYDSYLNSVQLQRAPFILEIVSILMKRLYELRNELVHVIVNDYIYVDDALVTSKKTPFDIQIVVPYHFPLESREDSVEQLLQRMWADAEWRKLHPITSDINKDEDIIEDAVPVISEVQHLVQKDSSIILSEDFIQAVIIQKQERFRQFFIEDFRAKCNRRRLYFSENIKEAPLEIKVKAALLVQKVYRRYMEIKRKRVADIKRDILLGLIPDPFKKKMSFEEENNKMYERKRNIKEKCREIYLEELDREKMRLIVYKKEDQIDDITDHVRAWFLEWYYGYGFFPDYPYEAEGGTMLVVKGNYPTIAEKLKEDEDYANTMKGKTKEQLKAEMKQAKADALLKEAAAKEAKQREAEQLFRMRLNPLSDPGYQPKPSEVTGQLGEALQKYRAAWSIYDKFSPEEYPKTIYGFMQSILTEELMCQLHEECRRYVDELMRLDLKLLIKAQLEMFKSVGWQYPKMRPRKKPKSTPLPKSLKLNDAVLDSMKTIFDLGIISKPTAKIKDIIGDFKYAAYEMNIKDPDAT
;
A
#
# COMPACT_ATOMS: atom_id res chain seq x y z
N MET A 1 5.61 13.25 -53.49
CA MET A 1 4.23 13.69 -53.25
C MET A 1 3.37 13.75 -54.51
N GLN A 2 3.67 14.58 -55.54
CA GLN A 2 2.79 14.66 -56.73
C GLN A 2 2.63 13.31 -57.45
N VAL A 3 3.72 12.56 -57.63
CA VAL A 3 3.69 11.20 -58.20
C VAL A 3 2.80 10.27 -57.36
N ALA A 4 2.96 10.29 -56.04
CA ALA A 4 2.14 9.49 -55.12
C ALA A 4 0.65 9.86 -55.15
N ILE A 5 0.30 11.13 -55.41
CA ILE A 5 -1.09 11.56 -55.59
C ILE A 5 -1.68 10.95 -56.87
N ASN A 6 -0.92 10.94 -57.96
CA ASN A 6 -1.36 10.42 -59.26
C ASN A 6 -1.55 8.89 -59.26
N GLU A 7 -0.88 8.18 -58.35
CA GLU A 7 -0.98 6.72 -58.20
C GLU A 7 -2.20 6.25 -57.37
N LEU A 8 -2.89 7.17 -56.67
CA LEU A 8 -4.03 6.84 -55.83
C LEU A 8 -5.28 6.49 -56.66
N LYS A 9 -5.85 5.31 -56.41
CA LYS A 9 -7.13 4.88 -56.99
C LYS A 9 -8.24 4.95 -55.94
N LEU A 10 -8.91 6.10 -55.83
CA LEU A 10 -9.86 6.41 -54.74
C LEU A 10 -11.28 6.79 -55.21
N ASN A 11 -11.60 6.65 -56.50
CA ASN A 11 -12.88 7.12 -57.07
C ASN A 11 -14.10 6.52 -56.36
N THR A 12 -14.09 5.21 -56.09
CA THR A 12 -15.17 4.52 -55.36
C THR A 12 -15.34 5.06 -53.94
N SER A 13 -14.23 5.33 -53.26
CA SER A 13 -14.24 5.86 -51.90
C SER A 13 -14.75 7.30 -51.85
N PHE A 14 -14.41 8.14 -52.84
CA PHE A 14 -14.91 9.51 -52.92
C PHE A 14 -16.41 9.57 -53.21
N ILE A 15 -16.92 8.69 -54.09
CA ILE A 15 -18.36 8.58 -54.38
C ILE A 15 -19.13 8.20 -53.10
N GLU A 16 -18.66 7.18 -52.37
CA GLU A 16 -19.26 6.76 -51.12
C GLU A 16 -19.26 7.90 -50.09
N LEU A 17 -18.14 8.61 -49.94
CA LEU A 17 -18.03 9.71 -48.99
C LEU A 17 -18.91 10.92 -49.36
N ASN A 18 -19.01 11.26 -50.66
CA ASN A 18 -19.91 12.31 -51.15
C ASN A 18 -21.38 12.01 -50.76
N SER A 19 -21.80 10.74 -50.86
CA SER A 19 -23.14 10.29 -50.46
C SER A 19 -23.34 10.29 -48.94
N ILE A 20 -22.31 9.94 -48.17
CA ILE A 20 -22.39 10.00 -46.70
C ILE A 20 -22.58 11.45 -46.23
N LEU A 21 -21.79 12.38 -46.79
CA LEU A 21 -21.80 13.80 -46.43
C LEU A 21 -22.96 14.61 -47.01
N ASP A 22 -23.75 14.03 -47.93
CA ASP A 22 -24.67 14.77 -48.79
C ASP A 22 -23.99 16.03 -49.38
N TYR A 23 -22.79 15.83 -49.94
CA TYR A 23 -21.84 16.91 -50.21
C TYR A 23 -22.38 17.96 -51.21
N SER A 24 -23.23 17.54 -52.14
CA SER A 24 -23.92 18.42 -53.09
C SER A 24 -24.87 19.42 -52.42
N GLU A 25 -25.38 19.11 -51.23
CA GLU A 25 -26.25 20.01 -50.47
C GLU A 25 -25.52 20.86 -49.43
N SER A 26 -24.20 20.64 -49.28
CA SER A 26 -23.38 21.36 -48.33
C SER A 26 -23.31 22.86 -48.63
N GLU A 27 -23.18 23.69 -47.58
CA GLU A 27 -22.97 25.13 -47.76
C GLU A 27 -21.72 25.44 -48.60
N TYR A 28 -20.72 24.55 -48.57
CA TYR A 28 -19.51 24.71 -49.36
C TYR A 28 -19.79 24.59 -50.86
N CYS A 29 -20.54 23.55 -51.29
CA CYS A 29 -20.98 23.42 -52.67
C CYS A 29 -21.81 24.63 -53.13
N LYS A 30 -22.76 25.09 -52.29
CA LYS A 30 -23.64 26.23 -52.60
C LYS A 30 -22.90 27.57 -52.75
N ARG A 31 -21.75 27.75 -52.09
CA ARG A 31 -20.95 28.99 -52.15
C ARG A 31 -19.85 28.95 -53.21
N GLU A 32 -19.14 27.83 -53.33
CA GLU A 32 -17.92 27.71 -54.13
C GLU A 32 -18.14 26.97 -55.45
N ASN A 33 -19.36 26.50 -55.74
CA ASN A 33 -19.71 25.66 -56.91
C ASN A 33 -18.83 24.40 -57.06
N LYS A 34 -18.27 23.90 -55.95
CA LYS A 34 -17.46 22.67 -55.89
C LYS A 34 -18.23 21.60 -55.14
N CYS A 35 -18.89 20.72 -55.89
CA CYS A 35 -19.89 19.80 -55.35
C CYS A 35 -19.50 18.33 -55.45
N ASP A 36 -18.27 18.03 -55.88
CA ASP A 36 -17.73 16.68 -55.95
C ASP A 36 -16.29 16.63 -55.43
N LEU A 37 -16.06 15.93 -54.32
CA LEU A 37 -14.74 15.76 -53.72
C LEU A 37 -13.75 15.03 -54.63
N SER A 38 -14.21 14.21 -55.59
CA SER A 38 -13.36 13.48 -56.52
C SER A 38 -12.78 14.37 -57.63
N GLN A 39 -13.45 15.48 -57.95
CA GLN A 39 -13.06 16.41 -59.01
C GLN A 39 -12.17 17.55 -58.49
N GLU A 40 -12.01 17.69 -57.18
CA GLU A 40 -11.12 18.70 -56.60
C GLU A 40 -9.64 18.35 -56.79
N HIS A 41 -8.89 19.24 -57.42
CA HIS A 41 -7.44 19.08 -57.61
C HIS A 41 -6.68 19.04 -56.27
N ASN A 42 -5.91 17.97 -56.08
CA ASN A 42 -5.03 17.79 -54.93
C ASN A 42 -3.66 18.43 -55.17
N THR A 43 -3.31 19.45 -54.40
CA THR A 43 -2.05 20.18 -54.51
C THR A 43 -1.15 19.90 -53.30
N PRO A 44 0.05 19.30 -53.49
CA PRO A 44 1.00 19.08 -52.41
C PRO A 44 1.73 20.38 -52.06
N PHE A 45 1.97 20.58 -50.77
CA PHE A 45 2.68 21.73 -50.23
C PHE A 45 3.80 21.26 -49.31
N VAL A 46 5.03 21.55 -49.72
CA VAL A 46 6.26 21.25 -48.96
C VAL A 46 7.02 22.56 -48.81
N ARG A 47 7.20 23.01 -47.56
CA ARG A 47 8.02 24.17 -47.22
C ARG A 47 8.98 23.81 -46.10
N VAL A 48 10.21 24.32 -46.18
CA VAL A 48 11.23 24.13 -45.14
C VAL A 48 10.69 24.62 -43.79
N LYS A 49 10.92 23.84 -42.72
CA LYS A 49 10.38 24.03 -41.34
C LYS A 49 8.88 23.81 -41.14
N TYR A 50 8.12 23.48 -42.18
CA TYR A 50 6.69 23.24 -42.07
C TYR A 50 6.34 21.78 -42.38
N LYS A 51 5.34 21.25 -41.66
CA LYS A 51 4.77 19.92 -41.94
C LYS A 51 4.28 19.85 -43.40
N PRO A 52 4.61 18.79 -44.17
CA PRO A 52 4.09 18.60 -45.51
C PRO A 52 2.56 18.41 -45.44
N LYS A 53 1.86 19.00 -46.40
CA LYS A 53 0.39 18.97 -46.46
C LYS A 53 -0.06 18.77 -47.90
N VAL A 54 -1.27 18.24 -48.06
CA VAL A 54 -1.99 18.24 -49.35
C VAL A 54 -3.22 19.11 -49.16
N SER A 55 -3.52 20.00 -50.09
CA SER A 55 -4.80 20.72 -50.16
C SER A 55 -5.68 20.14 -51.26
N GLY A 56 -7.00 20.22 -51.11
CA GLY A 56 -7.98 19.68 -52.07
C GLY A 56 -8.89 18.63 -51.44
N GLY A 57 -9.57 17.87 -52.31
CA GLY A 57 -10.58 16.87 -51.92
C GLY A 57 -10.03 15.78 -51.00
N LEU A 58 -8.77 15.36 -51.19
CA LEU A 58 -8.14 14.31 -50.39
C LEU A 58 -8.01 14.70 -48.91
N LYS A 59 -7.64 15.95 -48.63
CA LYS A 59 -7.49 16.45 -47.26
C LYS A 59 -8.84 16.59 -46.57
N LYS A 60 -9.80 17.27 -47.22
CA LYS A 60 -11.15 17.47 -46.68
C LYS A 60 -11.81 16.13 -46.34
N SER A 61 -11.64 15.17 -47.24
CA SER A 61 -12.17 13.82 -47.08
C SER A 61 -11.51 13.09 -45.92
N SER A 62 -10.17 13.15 -45.81
CA SER A 62 -9.44 12.56 -44.69
C SER A 62 -9.86 13.15 -43.34
N GLU A 63 -10.08 14.48 -43.27
CA GLU A 63 -10.52 15.16 -42.04
C GLU A 63 -11.95 14.76 -41.64
N ALA A 64 -12.87 14.61 -42.61
CA ALA A 64 -14.22 14.12 -42.34
C ALA A 64 -14.22 12.68 -41.81
N ILE A 65 -13.40 11.81 -42.40
CA ILE A 65 -13.27 10.40 -41.99
C ILE A 65 -12.67 10.29 -40.59
N ASP A 66 -11.68 11.11 -40.27
CA ASP A 66 -11.12 11.16 -38.91
C ASP A 66 -12.20 11.55 -37.89
N GLY A 67 -13.08 12.49 -38.23
CA GLY A 67 -14.25 12.82 -37.44
C GLY A 67 -15.19 11.62 -37.18
N PHE A 68 -15.49 10.83 -38.22
CA PHE A 68 -16.29 9.62 -38.08
C PHE A 68 -15.60 8.57 -37.20
N LEU A 69 -14.29 8.39 -37.39
CA LEU A 69 -13.49 7.44 -36.64
C LEU A 69 -13.41 7.82 -35.15
N MET A 70 -13.27 9.11 -34.83
CA MET A 70 -13.30 9.61 -33.45
C MET A 70 -14.68 9.45 -32.81
N ALA A 71 -15.77 9.68 -33.55
CA ALA A 71 -17.11 9.43 -33.05
C ALA A 71 -17.32 7.94 -32.69
N LEU A 72 -16.82 7.04 -33.55
CA LEU A 72 -16.85 5.60 -33.28
C LEU A 72 -16.05 5.23 -32.01
N TYR A 73 -14.82 5.73 -31.87
CA TYR A 73 -13.98 5.42 -30.71
C TYR A 73 -14.47 6.05 -29.40
N ASN A 74 -15.17 7.18 -29.47
CA ASN A 74 -15.79 7.81 -28.30
C ASN A 74 -17.09 7.12 -27.85
N GLY A 75 -17.55 6.08 -28.56
CA GLY A 75 -18.74 5.30 -28.17
C GLY A 75 -20.07 6.00 -28.46
N PHE A 76 -20.11 6.88 -29.46
CA PHE A 76 -21.39 7.44 -29.94
C PHE A 76 -22.28 6.31 -30.48
N SER A 77 -23.61 6.48 -30.42
CA SER A 77 -24.52 5.49 -30.98
C SER A 77 -24.34 5.35 -32.49
N GLU A 78 -24.66 4.18 -33.05
CA GLU A 78 -24.47 3.92 -34.49
C GLU A 78 -25.18 4.97 -35.38
N ASP A 79 -26.32 5.49 -34.95
CA ASP A 79 -27.07 6.54 -35.65
C ASP A 79 -26.37 7.91 -35.64
N GLN A 80 -25.48 8.15 -34.67
CA GLN A 80 -24.71 9.40 -34.57
C GLN A 80 -23.38 9.34 -35.33
N VAL A 81 -22.81 8.15 -35.49
CA VAL A 81 -21.57 7.96 -36.24
C VAL A 81 -21.88 8.04 -37.74
N ALA A 82 -21.37 9.08 -38.41
CA ALA A 82 -21.65 9.37 -39.81
C ALA A 82 -23.16 9.32 -40.15
N TRP A 83 -23.99 9.79 -39.22
CA TRP A 83 -25.46 9.79 -39.31
C TRP A 83 -26.08 8.41 -39.61
N GLY A 84 -25.47 7.33 -39.10
CA GLY A 84 -25.97 5.97 -39.30
C GLY A 84 -25.73 5.39 -40.68
N LYS A 85 -25.01 6.10 -41.56
CA LYS A 85 -24.71 5.66 -42.95
C LYS A 85 -23.51 4.69 -43.03
N LEU A 86 -22.70 4.56 -41.98
CA LEU A 86 -21.55 3.64 -41.90
C LEU A 86 -21.75 2.53 -40.85
N ARG A 87 -22.36 1.41 -41.25
CA ARG A 87 -22.71 0.30 -40.32
C ARG A 87 -21.81 -0.92 -40.44
N ASN A 88 -21.34 -1.21 -41.65
CA ASN A 88 -20.61 -2.44 -41.94
C ASN A 88 -19.10 -2.22 -42.08
N LEU A 89 -18.31 -3.20 -41.65
CA LEU A 89 -16.84 -3.16 -41.76
C LEU A 89 -16.35 -3.04 -43.23
N SER A 90 -17.13 -3.52 -44.19
CA SER A 90 -16.84 -3.36 -45.63
C SER A 90 -16.93 -1.90 -46.08
N GLN A 91 -17.96 -1.16 -45.64
CA GLN A 91 -18.12 0.28 -45.93
C GLN A 91 -17.00 1.09 -45.29
N TRP A 92 -16.67 0.78 -44.03
CA TRP A 92 -15.53 1.38 -43.34
C TRP A 92 -14.22 1.16 -44.10
N LYS A 93 -13.95 -0.05 -44.60
CA LYS A 93 -12.75 -0.32 -45.40
C LYS A 93 -12.69 0.52 -46.68
N VAL A 94 -13.81 0.72 -47.37
CA VAL A 94 -13.86 1.52 -48.60
C VAL A 94 -13.53 2.98 -48.31
N VAL A 95 -14.17 3.57 -47.28
CA VAL A 95 -13.96 4.97 -46.92
C VAL A 95 -12.56 5.21 -46.35
N MET A 96 -12.05 4.30 -45.51
CA MET A 96 -10.71 4.40 -44.90
C MET A 96 -9.55 4.39 -45.92
N GLN A 97 -9.76 3.93 -47.16
CA GLN A 97 -8.75 4.04 -48.22
C GLN A 97 -8.35 5.50 -48.50
N ILE A 98 -9.25 6.46 -48.31
CA ILE A 98 -8.93 7.88 -48.48
C ILE A 98 -7.98 8.36 -47.38
N ALA A 99 -8.25 8.00 -46.12
CA ALA A 99 -7.38 8.35 -44.99
C ALA A 99 -6.00 7.67 -45.12
N GLU A 100 -5.95 6.40 -45.54
CA GLU A 100 -4.68 5.72 -45.83
C GLU A 100 -3.95 6.40 -47.00
N GLY A 101 -4.67 6.77 -48.06
CA GLY A 101 -4.13 7.48 -49.22
C GLY A 101 -3.50 8.82 -48.87
N TYR A 102 -4.17 9.62 -48.03
CA TYR A 102 -3.63 10.88 -47.52
C TYR A 102 -2.34 10.65 -46.71
N HIS A 103 -2.34 9.69 -45.78
CA HIS A 103 -1.15 9.35 -45.00
C HIS A 103 0.00 8.82 -45.87
N ASN A 104 -0.28 8.02 -46.89
CA ASN A 104 0.72 7.52 -47.82
C ASN A 104 1.42 8.66 -48.58
N VAL A 105 0.64 9.64 -49.08
CA VAL A 105 1.21 10.79 -49.80
C VAL A 105 2.08 11.65 -48.88
N VAL A 106 1.60 11.94 -47.67
CA VAL A 106 2.25 12.88 -46.74
C VAL A 106 3.44 12.26 -46.01
N TYR A 107 3.34 11.01 -45.56
CA TYR A 107 4.32 10.39 -44.67
C TYR A 107 5.11 9.22 -45.28
N LYS A 108 4.64 8.60 -46.38
CA LYS A 108 5.34 7.47 -47.02
C LYS A 108 6.19 7.83 -48.24
N THR A 109 6.23 9.11 -48.64
CA THR A 109 7.22 9.56 -49.64
C THR A 109 8.63 9.40 -49.05
N GLU A 110 9.47 8.51 -49.58
CA GLU A 110 10.73 8.07 -48.95
C GLU A 110 11.68 9.21 -48.58
N SER A 111 11.90 10.17 -49.49
CA SER A 111 12.77 11.33 -49.25
C SER A 111 12.27 12.22 -48.10
N ILE A 112 10.95 12.43 -48.03
CA ILE A 112 10.30 13.22 -46.97
C ILE A 112 10.31 12.46 -45.65
N ALA A 113 10.09 11.14 -45.69
CA ALA A 113 10.11 10.29 -44.52
C ALA A 113 11.49 10.27 -43.86
N LYS A 114 12.56 10.14 -44.64
CA LYS A 114 13.95 10.15 -44.13
C LYS A 114 14.30 11.48 -43.46
N ASP A 115 13.91 12.60 -44.06
CA ASP A 115 14.13 13.94 -43.48
C ASP A 115 13.35 14.16 -42.18
N LEU A 116 12.04 13.89 -42.20
CA LEU A 116 11.16 14.06 -41.02
C LEU A 116 11.48 13.09 -39.88
N ALA A 117 11.96 11.87 -40.16
CA ALA A 117 12.31 10.89 -39.14
C ALA A 117 13.65 11.17 -38.47
N GLY A 118 14.53 11.97 -39.09
CA GLY A 118 15.92 12.17 -38.66
C GLY A 118 16.11 12.44 -37.16
N PRO A 119 15.41 13.43 -36.56
CA PRO A 119 15.53 13.73 -35.13
C PRO A 119 15.12 12.54 -34.25
N LEU A 120 14.01 11.87 -34.58
CA LEU A 120 13.49 10.76 -33.79
C LEU A 120 14.36 9.50 -33.93
N LEU A 121 14.89 9.23 -35.13
CA LEU A 121 15.84 8.14 -35.35
C LEU A 121 17.16 8.38 -34.63
N SER A 122 17.65 9.62 -34.59
CA SER A 122 18.86 9.96 -33.82
C SER A 122 18.62 9.74 -32.31
N TYR A 123 17.46 10.14 -31.81
CA TYR A 123 17.07 9.92 -30.41
C TYR A 123 16.96 8.43 -30.08
N MET A 124 16.29 7.64 -30.93
CA MET A 124 16.19 6.19 -30.78
C MET A 124 17.57 5.52 -30.81
N ARG A 125 18.45 5.92 -31.73
CA ARG A 125 19.82 5.40 -31.81
C ARG A 125 20.59 5.63 -30.52
N ASP A 126 20.50 6.84 -29.93
CA ASP A 126 21.19 7.14 -28.67
C ASP A 126 20.65 6.28 -27.51
N ILE A 127 19.35 5.96 -27.50
CA ILE A 127 18.76 5.03 -26.52
C ILE A 127 19.30 3.61 -26.70
N PHE A 128 19.31 3.08 -27.93
CA PHE A 128 19.70 1.68 -28.18
C PHE A 128 21.21 1.43 -28.06
N VAL A 129 22.03 2.45 -28.35
CA VAL A 129 23.50 2.31 -28.46
C VAL A 129 24.24 2.90 -27.25
N LYS A 130 23.83 4.06 -26.72
CA LYS A 130 24.62 4.81 -25.73
C LYS A 130 24.08 4.73 -24.30
N LYS A 131 22.77 4.60 -24.13
CA LYS A 131 22.12 4.64 -22.81
C LYS A 131 21.70 3.23 -22.36
N ASN A 132 21.89 2.91 -21.08
CA ASN A 132 21.44 1.65 -20.49
C ASN A 132 20.10 1.84 -19.75
N THR A 133 19.11 2.43 -20.42
CA THR A 133 17.76 2.60 -19.89
C THR A 133 16.91 1.38 -20.22
N LYS A 134 16.35 0.70 -19.21
CA LYS A 134 15.58 -0.54 -19.38
C LYS A 134 14.30 -0.38 -20.20
N VAL A 135 13.56 0.72 -20.00
CA VAL A 135 12.33 1.03 -20.74
C VAL A 135 12.34 2.51 -21.10
N THR A 136 11.94 2.85 -22.33
CA THR A 136 11.73 4.24 -22.75
C THR A 136 10.40 4.35 -23.48
N LEU A 137 9.55 5.26 -23.00
CA LEU A 137 8.27 5.58 -23.62
C LEU A 137 8.39 6.92 -24.36
N VAL A 138 8.15 6.90 -25.67
CA VAL A 138 8.07 8.11 -26.50
C VAL A 138 6.62 8.31 -26.91
N MET A 139 5.99 9.36 -26.38
CA MET A 139 4.62 9.74 -26.73
C MET A 139 4.66 10.68 -27.94
N GLY A 140 4.16 10.21 -29.08
CA GLY A 140 4.16 10.95 -30.34
C GLY A 140 2.82 10.86 -31.07
N HIS A 141 2.82 11.30 -32.33
CA HIS A 141 1.66 11.26 -33.21
C HIS A 141 1.73 10.08 -34.19
N ASP A 142 0.60 9.78 -34.81
CA ASP A 142 0.47 8.89 -35.97
C ASP A 142 1.50 9.18 -37.08
N SER A 143 1.77 10.46 -37.30
CA SER A 143 2.79 10.94 -38.24
C SER A 143 4.20 10.47 -37.88
N ASN A 144 4.57 10.46 -36.60
CA ASN A 144 5.90 9.99 -36.17
C ASN A 144 6.06 8.50 -36.46
N ILE A 145 5.03 7.70 -36.19
CA ILE A 145 5.03 6.25 -36.44
C ILE A 145 5.18 5.97 -37.93
N ASN A 146 4.31 6.57 -38.76
CA ASN A 146 4.32 6.32 -40.21
C ASN A 146 5.65 6.72 -40.86
N VAL A 147 6.23 7.86 -40.44
CA VAL A 147 7.50 8.35 -40.97
C VAL A 147 8.68 7.48 -40.52
N VAL A 148 8.76 7.08 -39.23
CA VAL A 148 9.84 6.21 -38.74
C VAL A 148 9.81 4.83 -39.39
N LEU A 149 8.64 4.20 -39.45
CA LEU A 149 8.50 2.88 -40.07
C LEU A 149 8.90 2.91 -41.55
N ASN A 150 8.54 3.98 -42.26
CA ASN A 150 8.92 4.14 -43.67
C ASN A 150 10.41 4.46 -43.83
N ALA A 151 10.98 5.35 -43.01
CA ALA A 151 12.40 5.69 -43.04
C ALA A 151 13.30 4.49 -42.74
N MET A 152 12.85 3.57 -41.88
CA MET A 152 13.51 2.30 -41.57
C MET A 152 13.18 1.17 -42.56
N SER A 153 12.42 1.45 -43.62
CA SER A 153 12.06 0.47 -44.66
C SER A 153 11.32 -0.77 -44.13
N PHE A 154 10.43 -0.60 -43.15
CA PHE A 154 9.60 -1.71 -42.66
C PHE A 154 8.70 -2.26 -43.78
N LYS A 155 8.50 -3.58 -43.79
CA LYS A 155 7.54 -4.23 -44.68
C LYS A 155 6.12 -3.72 -44.42
N ARG A 156 5.29 -3.70 -45.47
CA ARG A 156 3.87 -3.35 -45.34
C ARG A 156 3.19 -4.32 -44.38
N HIS A 157 2.51 -3.77 -43.39
CA HIS A 157 1.83 -4.52 -42.34
C HIS A 157 0.34 -4.18 -42.32
N TYR A 158 -0.47 -5.13 -41.89
CA TYR A 158 -1.90 -4.98 -41.71
C TYR A 158 -2.25 -5.42 -40.29
N LEU A 159 -2.91 -4.53 -39.55
CA LEU A 159 -3.34 -4.82 -38.18
C LEU A 159 -4.67 -5.57 -38.22
N ARG A 160 -4.71 -6.76 -37.60
CA ARG A 160 -5.95 -7.54 -37.48
C ARG A 160 -6.96 -6.74 -36.65
N ASN A 161 -8.22 -6.73 -37.09
CA ASN A 161 -9.34 -6.05 -36.42
C ASN A 161 -9.14 -4.55 -36.17
N SER A 162 -8.31 -3.87 -36.97
CA SER A 162 -8.15 -2.41 -36.91
C SER A 162 -8.58 -1.75 -38.22
N LEU A 163 -9.21 -0.59 -38.12
CA LEU A 163 -9.63 0.23 -39.27
C LEU A 163 -8.50 1.15 -39.77
N ALA A 164 -7.51 1.46 -38.93
CA ALA A 164 -6.40 2.35 -39.25
C ALA A 164 -5.05 1.63 -39.16
N SER A 165 -4.10 1.99 -40.03
CA SER A 165 -2.73 1.44 -40.01
C SER A 165 -1.95 1.86 -38.75
N THR A 166 -2.28 3.03 -38.20
CA THR A 166 -1.78 3.56 -36.95
C THR A 166 -2.97 3.89 -36.05
N PRO A 167 -3.48 2.93 -35.26
CA PRO A 167 -4.68 3.11 -34.44
C PRO A 167 -4.44 4.09 -33.30
N ILE A 168 -5.53 4.62 -32.73
CA ILE A 168 -5.45 5.44 -31.53
C ILE A 168 -4.79 4.66 -30.39
N SER A 169 -3.85 5.29 -29.68
CA SER A 169 -3.02 4.64 -28.66
C SER A 169 -2.15 3.47 -29.18
N GLY A 170 -2.03 3.29 -30.50
CA GLY A 170 -1.15 2.31 -31.13
C GLY A 170 0.31 2.55 -30.77
N LYS A 171 1.05 1.47 -30.49
CA LYS A 171 2.44 1.52 -30.04
C LYS A 171 3.30 0.68 -30.97
N VAL A 172 4.44 1.23 -31.38
CA VAL A 172 5.53 0.46 -31.99
C VAL A 172 6.55 0.18 -30.89
N VAL A 173 6.72 -1.10 -30.57
CA VAL A 173 7.62 -1.54 -29.50
C VAL A 173 8.89 -2.10 -30.13
N PHE A 174 10.00 -1.40 -29.92
CA PHE A 174 11.33 -1.87 -30.28
C PHE A 174 11.92 -2.59 -29.07
N GLN A 175 12.34 -3.85 -29.26
CA GLN A 175 12.88 -4.69 -28.20
C GLN A 175 14.33 -5.05 -28.55
N LYS A 176 15.24 -4.82 -27.60
CA LYS A 176 16.63 -5.26 -27.68
C LYS A 176 16.74 -6.51 -26.82
N TRP A 177 16.80 -7.66 -27.47
CA TRP A 177 16.99 -8.95 -26.80
C TRP A 177 18.48 -9.25 -26.72
N PHE A 178 18.92 -9.74 -25.57
CA PHE A 178 20.22 -10.38 -25.40
C PHE A 178 19.96 -11.86 -25.24
N ASP A 179 20.49 -12.66 -26.15
CA ASP A 179 20.38 -14.10 -26.09
C ASP A 179 21.56 -14.63 -25.28
N GLU A 180 21.30 -15.07 -24.04
CA GLU A 180 22.30 -15.67 -23.16
C GLU A 180 22.82 -17.01 -23.71
N SER A 181 22.05 -17.70 -24.56
CA SER A 181 22.44 -18.98 -25.17
C SER A 181 23.47 -18.80 -26.30
N LEU A 182 23.60 -17.60 -26.88
CA LEU A 182 24.60 -17.32 -27.92
C LEU A 182 26.01 -17.00 -27.37
N ALA A 183 26.19 -16.94 -26.04
CA ALA A 183 27.50 -16.88 -25.38
C ALA A 183 28.01 -18.26 -24.92
N VAL A 184 27.21 -19.32 -25.00
CA VAL A 184 27.57 -20.69 -24.62
C VAL A 184 26.93 -21.68 -25.59
N VAL A 185 27.75 -22.14 -26.54
CA VAL A 185 27.67 -23.44 -27.23
C VAL A 185 26.58 -23.61 -28.29
N GLN A 186 27.06 -23.93 -29.49
CA GLN A 186 26.33 -24.48 -30.64
C GLN A 186 25.86 -25.92 -30.37
N ASN A 187 24.81 -26.32 -31.12
CA ASN A 187 24.13 -27.64 -31.21
C ASN A 187 22.92 -27.72 -30.27
N GLU A 188 21.69 -27.98 -30.71
CA GLU A 188 21.25 -29.09 -31.58
C GLU A 188 19.99 -28.76 -32.42
N GLY A 189 19.69 -29.63 -33.39
CA GLY A 189 18.60 -29.54 -34.37
C GLY A 189 17.21 -30.02 -33.90
N PRO A 190 16.20 -30.07 -34.79
CA PRO A 190 14.78 -29.95 -34.41
C PRO A 190 13.92 -31.19 -34.72
N VAL A 191 12.91 -31.49 -33.89
CA VAL A 191 11.67 -32.24 -34.24
C VAL A 191 10.57 -31.81 -33.24
N LYS A 192 9.55 -31.02 -33.59
CA LYS A 192 8.26 -31.26 -34.31
C LYS A 192 7.17 -32.07 -33.60
N ASP A 193 6.02 -31.40 -33.49
CA ASP A 193 4.61 -31.87 -33.53
C ASP A 193 4.16 -32.90 -32.48
N SER A 194 2.96 -32.93 -31.91
CA SER A 194 1.73 -32.12 -31.89
C SER A 194 0.77 -32.93 -31.01
N LEU A 195 -0.20 -32.30 -30.33
CA LEU A 195 -1.62 -32.71 -30.24
C LEU A 195 -2.30 -32.21 -28.96
N GLU A 196 -3.36 -31.45 -29.21
CA GLU A 196 -4.44 -31.01 -28.32
C GLU A 196 -5.24 -32.20 -27.78
N ILE A 197 -5.88 -32.08 -26.60
CA ILE A 197 -7.34 -32.30 -26.40
C ILE A 197 -7.80 -31.51 -25.14
N PRO A 198 -8.96 -30.81 -25.19
CA PRO A 198 -9.55 -30.08 -24.05
C PRO A 198 -10.48 -30.96 -23.21
N GLN A 199 -10.79 -30.55 -21.97
CA GLN A 199 -12.16 -30.66 -21.44
C GLN A 199 -12.35 -29.94 -20.10
N SER A 200 -13.15 -28.87 -20.19
CA SER A 200 -14.24 -28.43 -19.30
C SER A 200 -14.35 -28.96 -17.87
N ALA A 201 -14.36 -27.98 -16.95
CA ALA A 201 -15.36 -27.76 -15.91
C ALA A 201 -15.63 -28.89 -14.90
N ILE A 202 -14.96 -28.80 -13.74
CA ILE A 202 -15.43 -29.46 -12.51
C ILE A 202 -15.46 -28.41 -11.39
N LYS A 203 -16.64 -28.28 -10.78
CA LYS A 203 -16.96 -27.44 -9.61
C LYS A 203 -15.94 -27.66 -8.48
N LYS A 204 -15.07 -26.67 -8.21
CA LYS A 204 -14.00 -26.74 -7.18
C LYS A 204 -14.46 -26.14 -5.85
N LYS A 205 -15.14 -26.94 -5.02
CA LYS A 205 -15.21 -26.74 -3.55
C LYS A 205 -14.49 -27.81 -2.67
N PRO A 206 -13.84 -28.89 -3.16
CA PRO A 206 -13.16 -29.85 -2.28
C PRO A 206 -11.61 -29.82 -2.41
N LYS A 207 -10.99 -28.65 -2.68
CA LYS A 207 -9.54 -28.56 -2.90
C LYS A 207 -8.71 -28.26 -1.64
N GLN A 208 -9.23 -27.47 -0.70
CA GLN A 208 -8.55 -27.14 0.55
C GLN A 208 -8.42 -28.36 1.50
N GLU A 209 -9.46 -29.18 1.61
CA GLU A 209 -9.43 -30.40 2.44
C GLU A 209 -8.49 -31.49 1.89
N LYS A 210 -8.29 -31.53 0.56
CA LYS A 210 -7.33 -32.46 -0.07
C LYS A 210 -5.88 -31.96 0.07
N ALA A 211 -5.63 -30.64 -0.01
CA ALA A 211 -4.31 -30.07 0.24
C ALA A 211 -3.84 -30.32 1.69
N ALA A 212 -4.76 -30.27 2.67
CA ALA A 212 -4.47 -30.58 4.07
C ALA A 212 -4.03 -32.04 4.32
N LYS A 213 -4.31 -32.96 3.38
CA LYS A 213 -3.87 -34.37 3.43
C LYS A 213 -2.52 -34.62 2.73
N GLY A 214 -1.78 -33.57 2.39
CA GLY A 214 -0.47 -33.69 1.72
C GLY A 214 -0.55 -33.86 0.20
N LEU A 215 -1.65 -33.45 -0.43
CA LEU A 215 -1.81 -33.56 -1.88
C LEU A 215 -1.09 -32.41 -2.58
N TYR A 216 -0.10 -32.74 -3.40
CA TYR A 216 0.59 -31.77 -4.26
C TYR A 216 -0.35 -31.25 -5.37
N LEU A 217 -0.33 -29.95 -5.58
CA LEU A 217 -1.12 -29.25 -6.58
C LEU A 217 -0.36 -29.25 -7.91
N LYS A 218 -0.70 -30.19 -8.81
CA LYS A 218 -0.04 -30.38 -10.11
C LYS A 218 -0.26 -29.24 -11.10
N GLU A 219 -1.48 -28.70 -11.18
CA GLU A 219 -1.80 -27.59 -12.09
C GLU A 219 -1.21 -26.28 -11.56
N ARG A 220 -0.30 -25.62 -12.32
CA ARG A 220 0.37 -24.36 -11.94
C ARG A 220 -0.58 -23.21 -11.58
N SER A 221 -1.80 -23.20 -12.12
CA SER A 221 -2.83 -22.18 -11.83
C SER A 221 -3.53 -22.36 -10.48
N VAL A 222 -3.49 -23.57 -9.89
CA VAL A 222 -4.27 -23.89 -8.69
C VAL A 222 -3.63 -23.38 -7.40
N PRO A 223 -2.30 -23.45 -7.18
CA PRO A 223 -1.68 -22.89 -5.99
C PRO A 223 -1.94 -21.38 -5.81
N PRO A 224 -1.76 -20.52 -6.85
CA PRO A 224 -2.14 -19.11 -6.77
C PRO A 224 -3.63 -18.92 -6.43
N GLU A 225 -4.52 -19.71 -7.01
CA GLU A 225 -5.96 -19.63 -6.73
C GLU A 225 -6.29 -19.95 -5.25
N VAL A 226 -5.71 -21.03 -4.72
CA VAL A 226 -5.97 -21.48 -3.34
C VAL A 226 -5.31 -20.54 -2.31
N LEU A 227 -4.05 -20.18 -2.51
CA LEU A 227 -3.32 -19.26 -1.65
C LEU A 227 -3.89 -17.84 -1.73
N GLY A 228 -4.27 -17.38 -2.92
CA GLY A 228 -4.90 -16.09 -3.15
C GLY A 228 -6.24 -15.96 -2.42
N ARG A 229 -7.06 -17.03 -2.41
CA ARG A 229 -8.28 -17.07 -1.59
C ARG A 229 -8.01 -16.92 -0.11
N LEU A 230 -7.05 -17.69 0.43
CA LEU A 230 -6.67 -17.56 1.83
C LEU A 230 -6.15 -16.16 2.14
N TYR A 231 -5.30 -15.61 1.26
CA TYR A 231 -4.78 -14.26 1.37
C TYR A 231 -5.89 -13.21 1.44
N ALA A 232 -6.88 -13.25 0.54
CA ALA A 232 -8.04 -12.34 0.57
C ALA A 232 -8.88 -12.46 1.84
N GLU A 233 -9.08 -13.69 2.35
CA GLU A 233 -9.78 -13.90 3.63
C GLU A 233 -9.00 -13.31 4.80
N TYR A 234 -7.68 -13.52 4.86
CA TYR A 234 -6.84 -12.92 5.90
C TYR A 234 -6.84 -11.39 5.82
N CYS A 235 -6.78 -10.78 4.63
CA CYS A 235 -6.88 -9.32 4.48
C CYS A 235 -8.18 -8.76 5.08
N ASP A 236 -9.32 -9.38 4.77
CA ASP A 236 -10.63 -8.95 5.29
C ASP A 236 -10.73 -9.16 6.81
N VAL A 237 -10.28 -10.31 7.34
CA VAL A 237 -10.26 -10.56 8.78
C VAL A 237 -9.35 -9.55 9.50
N ILE A 238 -8.18 -9.22 8.94
CA ILE A 238 -7.28 -8.21 9.48
C ILE A 238 -7.98 -6.85 9.52
N ASN A 239 -8.59 -6.41 8.42
CA ASN A 239 -9.31 -5.14 8.35
C ASN A 239 -10.43 -5.06 9.41
N ARG A 240 -11.24 -6.11 9.55
CA ARG A 240 -12.32 -6.16 10.56
C ARG A 240 -11.81 -6.18 12.00
N MET A 241 -10.74 -6.94 12.26
CA MET A 241 -10.12 -7.00 13.58
C MET A 241 -9.47 -5.66 13.93
N TYR A 242 -8.90 -5.00 12.94
CA TYR A 242 -8.29 -3.68 13.06
C TYR A 242 -9.33 -2.59 13.32
N ASP A 243 -10.44 -2.59 12.58
CA ASP A 243 -11.57 -1.71 12.84
C ASP A 243 -12.15 -1.96 14.23
N SER A 244 -12.23 -3.23 14.66
CA SER A 244 -12.66 -3.59 16.02
C SER A 244 -11.69 -3.04 17.08
N TYR A 245 -10.39 -3.07 16.83
CA TYR A 245 -9.38 -2.45 17.70
C TYR A 245 -9.52 -0.92 17.77
N LEU A 246 -9.68 -0.26 16.62
CA LEU A 246 -9.83 1.21 16.55
C LEU A 246 -11.14 1.69 17.17
N ASN A 247 -12.20 0.89 17.07
CA ASN A 247 -13.48 1.17 17.72
C ASN A 247 -13.50 0.78 19.20
N SER A 248 -12.48 0.07 19.68
CA SER A 248 -12.41 -0.36 21.08
C SER A 248 -12.04 0.82 21.97
N VAL A 249 -12.99 1.20 22.84
CA VAL A 249 -12.78 2.20 23.91
C VAL A 249 -12.32 1.52 25.21
N GLN A 250 -12.31 0.18 25.24
CA GLN A 250 -11.89 -0.62 26.39
C GLN A 250 -10.37 -0.84 26.37
N LEU A 251 -9.66 -0.20 27.29
CA LEU A 251 -8.20 -0.16 27.31
C LEU A 251 -7.57 -1.52 27.63
N GLN A 252 -8.15 -2.30 28.55
CA GLN A 252 -7.62 -3.59 28.96
C GLN A 252 -7.86 -4.71 27.94
N ARG A 253 -8.86 -4.54 27.05
CA ARG A 253 -9.18 -5.50 25.98
C ARG A 253 -8.31 -5.29 24.74
N ALA A 254 -7.96 -4.03 24.48
CA ALA A 254 -7.21 -3.62 23.29
C ALA A 254 -5.87 -4.36 23.10
N PRO A 255 -5.03 -4.63 24.13
CA PRO A 255 -3.78 -5.37 23.99
C PRO A 255 -3.95 -6.78 23.42
N PHE A 256 -5.00 -7.50 23.83
CA PHE A 256 -5.27 -8.85 23.33
C PHE A 256 -5.70 -8.83 21.85
N ILE A 257 -6.52 -7.86 21.45
CA ILE A 257 -6.92 -7.67 20.05
C ILE A 257 -5.68 -7.35 19.21
N LEU A 258 -4.79 -6.50 19.72
CA LEU A 258 -3.54 -6.11 19.08
C LEU A 258 -2.58 -7.30 18.90
N GLU A 259 -2.47 -8.17 19.92
CA GLU A 259 -1.70 -9.43 19.83
C GLU A 259 -2.23 -10.31 18.69
N ILE A 260 -3.55 -10.51 18.61
CA ILE A 260 -4.19 -11.30 17.54
C ILE A 260 -3.95 -10.66 16.17
N VAL A 261 -4.13 -9.34 16.02
CA VAL A 261 -3.87 -8.63 14.76
C VAL A 261 -2.41 -8.79 14.35
N SER A 262 -1.46 -8.69 15.28
CA SER A 262 -0.03 -8.84 14.99
C SER A 262 0.31 -10.25 14.45
N ILE A 263 -0.33 -11.28 15.01
CA ILE A 263 -0.19 -12.67 14.61
C ILE A 263 -0.81 -12.89 13.22
N LEU A 264 -1.99 -12.33 12.96
CA LEU A 264 -2.66 -12.40 11.65
C LEU A 264 -1.83 -11.69 10.57
N MET A 265 -1.22 -10.54 10.89
CA MET A 265 -0.30 -9.85 9.99
C MET A 265 0.93 -10.71 9.66
N LYS A 266 1.53 -11.39 10.64
CA LYS A 266 2.62 -12.36 10.38
C LYS A 266 2.17 -13.47 9.42
N ARG A 267 0.98 -14.04 9.64
CA ARG A 267 0.42 -15.06 8.74
C ARG A 267 0.19 -14.53 7.32
N LEU A 268 -0.28 -13.29 7.20
CA LEU A 268 -0.44 -12.63 5.91
C LEU A 268 0.91 -12.47 5.19
N TYR A 269 1.99 -12.11 5.90
CA TYR A 269 3.33 -12.04 5.33
C TYR A 269 3.84 -13.41 4.86
N GLU A 270 3.59 -14.48 5.60
CA GLU A 270 3.90 -15.86 5.15
C GLU A 270 3.19 -16.16 3.83
N LEU A 271 1.88 -15.90 3.75
CA LEU A 271 1.07 -16.14 2.55
C LEU A 271 1.51 -15.26 1.36
N ARG A 272 1.85 -13.99 1.62
CA ARG A 272 2.39 -13.09 0.59
C ARG A 272 3.70 -13.62 0.04
N ASN A 273 4.65 -13.96 0.90
CA ASN A 273 5.95 -14.49 0.47
C ASN A 273 5.75 -15.79 -0.33
N GLU A 274 4.86 -16.66 0.12
CA GLU A 274 4.51 -17.89 -0.59
C GLU A 274 3.91 -17.61 -1.98
N LEU A 275 2.97 -16.67 -2.09
CA LEU A 275 2.38 -16.24 -3.36
C LEU A 275 3.39 -15.61 -4.31
N VAL A 276 4.28 -14.74 -3.81
CA VAL A 276 5.35 -14.12 -4.60
C VAL A 276 6.30 -15.20 -5.15
N HIS A 277 6.63 -16.22 -4.34
CA HIS A 277 7.45 -17.34 -4.82
C HIS A 277 6.76 -18.21 -5.87
N VAL A 278 5.43 -18.37 -5.82
CA VAL A 278 4.68 -19.19 -6.78
C VAL A 278 4.41 -18.41 -8.08
N ILE A 279 4.06 -17.13 -7.98
CA ILE A 279 3.70 -16.27 -9.12
C ILE A 279 4.94 -15.66 -9.78
N VAL A 280 6.07 -15.58 -9.04
CA VAL A 280 7.31 -14.91 -9.46
C VAL A 280 7.03 -13.44 -9.82
N ASN A 281 6.19 -12.79 -9.02
CA ASN A 281 5.87 -11.37 -9.19
C ASN A 281 5.59 -10.77 -7.81
N ASP A 282 6.05 -9.55 -7.59
CA ASP A 282 5.76 -8.78 -6.38
C ASP A 282 4.30 -8.34 -6.33
N TYR A 283 3.64 -8.24 -7.49
CA TYR A 283 2.20 -7.95 -7.61
C TYR A 283 1.37 -9.22 -7.51
N ILE A 284 0.49 -9.26 -6.50
CA ILE A 284 -0.43 -10.37 -6.27
C ILE A 284 -1.79 -10.00 -6.86
N TYR A 285 -2.23 -10.78 -7.86
CA TYR A 285 -3.57 -10.64 -8.45
C TYR A 285 -4.51 -11.66 -7.78
N VAL A 286 -5.58 -11.15 -7.17
CA VAL A 286 -6.49 -11.94 -6.33
C VAL A 286 -7.92 -11.89 -6.86
N ASP A 287 -8.11 -11.46 -8.11
CA ASP A 287 -9.44 -11.15 -8.67
C ASP A 287 -10.37 -12.38 -8.71
N ASP A 288 -9.88 -13.55 -9.14
CA ASP A 288 -10.67 -14.80 -9.10
C ASP A 288 -11.13 -15.18 -7.69
N ALA A 289 -10.28 -14.91 -6.69
CA ALA A 289 -10.60 -15.13 -5.29
C ALA A 289 -11.60 -14.10 -4.76
N LEU A 290 -11.51 -12.84 -5.19
CA LEU A 290 -12.48 -11.78 -4.89
C LEU A 290 -13.87 -12.12 -5.46
N VAL A 291 -13.93 -12.54 -6.72
CA VAL A 291 -15.19 -12.97 -7.35
C VAL A 291 -15.78 -14.17 -6.61
N THR A 292 -14.95 -15.15 -6.23
CA THR A 292 -15.41 -16.34 -5.49
C THR A 292 -15.95 -15.97 -4.10
N SER A 293 -15.27 -15.07 -3.39
CA SER A 293 -15.62 -14.63 -2.03
C SER A 293 -16.66 -13.51 -1.99
N LYS A 294 -17.11 -13.01 -3.15
CA LYS A 294 -18.00 -11.85 -3.31
C LYS A 294 -17.48 -10.60 -2.60
N LYS A 295 -16.16 -10.39 -2.65
CA LYS A 295 -15.48 -9.23 -2.08
C LYS A 295 -15.02 -8.29 -3.20
N THR A 296 -14.86 -7.03 -2.85
CA THR A 296 -14.30 -6.00 -3.73
C THR A 296 -12.83 -5.76 -3.41
N PRO A 297 -12.06 -5.15 -4.33
CA PRO A 297 -10.69 -4.74 -4.04
C PRO A 297 -10.57 -3.81 -2.82
N PHE A 298 -11.62 -3.04 -2.51
CA PHE A 298 -11.65 -2.19 -1.33
C PHE A 298 -11.71 -2.98 -0.01
N ASP A 299 -12.32 -4.16 -0.01
CA ASP A 299 -12.45 -5.00 1.19
C ASP A 299 -11.14 -5.69 1.55
N ILE A 300 -10.32 -6.04 0.55
CA ILE A 300 -9.00 -6.65 0.74
C ILE A 300 -7.86 -5.63 0.78
N GLN A 301 -8.13 -4.38 0.38
CA GLN A 301 -7.17 -3.31 0.54
C GLN A 301 -6.92 -3.22 2.03
N ILE A 302 -5.72 -3.64 2.45
CA ILE A 302 -5.34 -3.48 3.82
C ILE A 302 -5.14 -1.98 3.96
N VAL A 303 -6.19 -1.32 4.45
CA VAL A 303 -6.11 0.01 4.99
C VAL A 303 -5.36 -0.18 6.29
N VAL A 304 -4.07 -0.51 6.19
CA VAL A 304 -3.11 -0.14 7.22
C VAL A 304 -3.14 1.36 7.06
N PRO A 305 -3.82 2.12 7.93
CA PRO A 305 -3.48 3.52 7.98
C PRO A 305 -1.99 3.53 8.32
N TYR A 306 -1.27 4.60 8.07
CA TYR A 306 0.12 4.76 8.51
C TYR A 306 0.27 4.69 10.06
N HIS A 307 -0.65 4.03 10.79
CA HIS A 307 -1.01 4.22 12.19
C HIS A 307 -1.01 2.91 12.98
N PHE A 308 -0.64 1.75 12.42
CA PHE A 308 -0.16 0.62 13.24
C PHE A 308 1.36 0.44 13.17
N PRO A 309 2.12 0.99 14.14
CA PRO A 309 1.68 1.80 15.26
C PRO A 309 2.35 3.18 15.32
N LEU A 310 1.58 4.25 15.12
CA LEU A 310 1.90 5.54 15.75
C LEU A 310 1.46 5.54 17.24
N GLU A 311 0.59 4.61 17.64
CA GLU A 311 0.10 4.46 19.04
C GLU A 311 0.97 3.53 19.92
N SER A 312 1.88 2.77 19.32
CA SER A 312 2.84 1.83 19.95
C SER A 312 4.30 2.10 19.56
N ARG A 313 4.55 3.10 18.69
CA ARG A 313 5.88 3.67 18.57
C ARG A 313 6.00 4.71 19.67
N GLU A 314 6.98 4.56 20.55
CA GLU A 314 7.57 5.73 21.19
C GLU A 314 7.94 6.73 20.07
N ASP A 315 7.90 8.04 20.33
CA ASP A 315 8.06 9.15 19.38
C ASP A 315 9.35 9.15 18.51
N SER A 316 10.12 8.06 18.39
CA SER A 316 11.57 8.13 18.21
C SER A 316 12.15 7.64 16.88
N VAL A 317 11.37 7.19 15.87
CA VAL A 317 11.96 6.79 14.57
C VAL A 317 11.51 7.65 13.40
N GLU A 318 10.22 7.75 13.10
CA GLU A 318 9.77 8.53 11.93
C GLU A 318 9.88 10.03 12.15
N GLN A 319 9.50 10.51 13.35
CA GLN A 319 9.74 11.89 13.74
C GLN A 319 11.24 12.19 13.83
N LEU A 320 12.05 11.23 14.31
CA LEU A 320 13.50 11.34 14.30
C LEU A 320 14.05 11.46 12.88
N LEU A 321 13.61 10.60 11.94
CA LEU A 321 14.01 10.69 10.53
C LEU A 321 13.61 12.03 9.91
N GLN A 322 12.41 12.52 10.19
CA GLN A 322 11.93 13.82 9.73
C GLN A 322 12.76 14.98 10.31
N ARG A 323 13.06 14.96 11.61
CA ARG A 323 13.95 15.93 12.26
C ARG A 323 15.36 15.87 11.68
N MET A 324 15.92 14.67 11.48
CA MET A 324 17.26 14.47 10.93
C MET A 324 17.38 14.96 9.48
N TRP A 325 16.36 14.75 8.64
CA TRP A 325 16.30 15.34 7.29
C TRP A 325 16.20 16.87 7.34
N ALA A 326 15.36 17.42 8.23
CA ALA A 326 15.22 18.87 8.38
C ALA A 326 16.51 19.53 8.89
N ASP A 327 17.18 18.92 9.86
CA ASP A 327 18.46 19.38 10.41
C ASP A 327 19.58 19.31 9.35
N ALA A 328 19.59 18.26 8.52
CA ALA A 328 20.56 18.14 7.42
C ALA A 328 20.33 19.21 6.34
N GLU A 329 19.06 19.47 5.98
CA GLU A 329 18.69 20.58 5.08
C GLU A 329 19.12 21.93 5.68
N TRP A 330 18.91 22.14 6.99
CA TRP A 330 19.30 23.36 7.70
C TRP A 330 20.82 23.56 7.75
N ARG A 331 21.59 22.51 8.08
CA ARG A 331 23.07 22.53 8.09
C ARG A 331 23.65 22.80 6.70
N LYS A 332 23.01 22.30 5.64
CA LYS A 332 23.41 22.56 4.26
C LYS A 332 23.18 24.02 3.85
N LEU A 333 22.13 24.66 4.38
CA LEU A 333 21.80 26.06 4.13
C LEU A 333 22.65 27.02 4.98
N HIS A 334 23.13 26.58 6.16
CA HIS A 334 23.95 27.38 7.07
C HIS A 334 25.28 26.67 7.37
N PRO A 335 26.26 26.68 6.44
CA PRO A 335 27.59 26.18 6.72
C PRO A 335 28.21 27.06 7.82
N ILE A 336 28.52 26.47 8.97
CA ILE A 336 29.26 27.15 10.03
C ILE A 336 30.68 27.37 9.51
N THR A 337 31.00 28.61 9.15
CA THR A 337 32.39 29.04 8.94
C THR A 337 33.06 29.11 10.31
N SER A 338 33.74 28.04 10.69
CA SER A 338 34.66 28.08 11.82
C SER A 338 35.96 28.74 11.36
N ASP A 339 36.00 30.07 11.37
CA ASP A 339 37.27 30.78 11.49
C ASP A 339 37.30 31.60 12.77
N ILE A 340 38.37 31.33 13.50
CA ILE A 340 38.84 31.87 14.75
C ILE A 340 38.99 33.40 14.65
N ASN A 341 38.36 34.16 15.55
CA ASN A 341 39.05 35.15 16.39
C ASN A 341 38.11 35.74 17.44
N LYS A 342 38.63 35.84 18.66
CA LYS A 342 38.11 36.64 19.76
C LYS A 342 38.15 38.12 19.33
N ASP A 343 37.11 38.88 19.66
CA ASP A 343 37.22 40.04 20.54
C ASP A 343 35.82 40.63 20.84
N GLU A 344 35.83 41.45 21.89
CA GLU A 344 34.78 41.91 22.80
C GLU A 344 33.56 42.63 22.20
N ASP A 345 32.46 42.50 22.97
CA ASP A 345 31.40 43.48 23.25
C ASP A 345 30.92 44.44 22.15
N ILE A 346 29.62 44.37 21.82
CA ILE A 346 28.66 45.48 21.89
C ILE A 346 27.25 44.89 21.78
N ILE A 347 26.44 45.17 22.80
CA ILE A 347 24.99 45.03 22.78
C ILE A 347 24.46 46.21 21.96
N GLU A 348 23.74 45.95 20.87
CA GLU A 348 22.74 46.90 20.37
C GLU A 348 21.65 46.19 19.57
N ASP A 349 20.41 46.49 19.97
CA ASP A 349 19.16 46.06 19.36
C ASP A 349 19.10 46.41 17.87
N ALA A 350 18.79 45.44 17.02
CA ALA A 350 18.30 45.72 15.66
C ALA A 350 17.32 44.64 15.18
N VAL A 351 16.06 45.06 15.09
CA VAL A 351 14.90 44.46 14.43
C VAL A 351 15.28 43.72 13.13
N PRO A 352 14.80 42.48 12.89
CA PRO A 352 15.00 41.84 11.60
C PRO A 352 14.01 42.43 10.59
N VAL A 353 14.50 43.35 9.77
CA VAL A 353 13.88 43.76 8.51
C VAL A 353 13.88 42.54 7.58
N ILE A 354 12.70 41.96 7.37
CA ILE A 354 12.44 40.97 6.33
C ILE A 354 12.66 41.67 4.99
N SER A 355 13.86 41.51 4.42
CA SER A 355 14.12 41.81 3.02
C SER A 355 13.98 40.52 2.23
N GLU A 356 12.86 40.41 1.51
CA GLU A 356 12.60 39.37 0.52
C GLU A 356 13.64 39.50 -0.61
N VAL A 357 14.74 38.75 -0.51
CA VAL A 357 15.61 38.51 -1.66
C VAL A 357 15.11 37.25 -2.36
N GLN A 358 14.33 37.47 -3.42
CA GLN A 358 13.92 36.43 -4.37
C GLN A 358 15.16 35.85 -5.06
N HIS A 359 15.66 34.71 -4.56
CA HIS A 359 16.61 33.89 -5.31
C HIS A 359 15.85 33.07 -6.36
N LEU A 360 15.95 33.52 -7.61
CA LEU A 360 15.54 32.81 -8.81
C LEU A 360 16.37 31.53 -8.99
N VAL A 361 15.86 30.41 -8.48
CA VAL A 361 16.33 29.08 -8.88
C VAL A 361 15.66 28.72 -10.21
N GLN A 362 16.46 28.65 -11.27
CA GLN A 362 16.04 28.13 -12.57
C GLN A 362 15.58 26.67 -12.40
N LYS A 363 14.27 26.47 -12.47
CA LYS A 363 13.62 25.16 -12.53
C LYS A 363 13.26 24.90 -13.99
N ASP A 364 13.75 23.78 -14.52
CA ASP A 364 13.44 23.31 -15.87
C ASP A 364 11.92 23.30 -16.11
N SER A 365 11.50 23.99 -17.17
CA SER A 365 10.11 24.27 -17.50
C SER A 365 9.43 23.06 -18.13
N SER A 366 8.92 22.14 -17.31
CA SER A 366 7.63 21.51 -17.63
C SER A 366 6.55 22.54 -17.28
N ILE A 367 5.86 23.09 -18.28
CA ILE A 367 4.82 24.12 -18.09
C ILE A 367 3.63 23.46 -17.39
N ILE A 368 3.68 23.40 -16.06
CA ILE A 368 2.50 23.25 -15.23
C ILE A 368 1.91 24.66 -15.17
N LEU A 369 0.85 24.89 -15.94
CA LEU A 369 0.07 26.12 -15.85
C LEU A 369 -0.41 26.25 -14.41
N SER A 370 0.07 27.26 -13.68
CA SER A 370 -0.39 27.56 -12.32
C SER A 370 -1.92 27.65 -12.29
N GLU A 371 -2.56 27.12 -11.24
CA GLU A 371 -4.00 27.27 -11.02
C GLU A 371 -4.43 28.76 -11.09
N ASP A 372 -3.56 29.66 -10.63
CA ASP A 372 -3.82 31.11 -10.67
C ASP A 372 -3.89 31.64 -12.10
N PHE A 373 -3.09 31.09 -13.01
CA PHE A 373 -3.11 31.47 -14.43
C PHE A 373 -4.38 30.96 -15.11
N ILE A 374 -4.80 29.74 -14.81
CA ILE A 374 -6.06 29.17 -15.32
C ILE A 374 -7.25 29.98 -14.81
N GLN A 375 -7.27 30.31 -13.51
CA GLN A 375 -8.31 31.14 -12.91
C GLN A 375 -8.33 32.55 -13.52
N ALA A 376 -7.17 33.19 -13.73
CA ALA A 376 -7.08 34.51 -14.36
C ALA A 376 -7.64 34.50 -15.79
N VAL A 377 -7.35 33.47 -16.58
CA VAL A 377 -7.89 33.32 -17.96
C VAL A 377 -9.40 33.12 -17.94
N ILE A 378 -9.93 32.35 -16.98
CA ILE A 378 -11.38 32.15 -16.81
C ILE A 378 -12.06 33.48 -16.44
N ILE A 379 -11.50 34.22 -15.49
CA ILE A 379 -12.01 35.53 -15.06
C ILE A 379 -12.02 36.51 -16.23
N GLN A 380 -10.93 36.58 -17.01
CA GLN A 380 -10.87 37.45 -18.19
C GLN A 380 -11.90 37.07 -19.27
N LYS A 381 -12.13 35.77 -19.50
CA LYS A 381 -13.17 35.31 -20.44
C LYS A 381 -14.56 35.68 -19.96
N GLN A 382 -14.86 35.49 -18.68
CA GLN A 382 -16.15 35.86 -18.09
C GLN A 382 -16.37 37.38 -18.14
N GLU A 383 -15.35 38.18 -17.87
CA GLU A 383 -15.44 39.64 -17.91
C GLU A 383 -15.63 40.16 -19.34
N ARG A 384 -14.93 39.59 -20.33
CA ARG A 384 -15.18 39.90 -21.76
C ARG A 384 -16.60 39.56 -22.18
N PHE A 385 -17.12 38.40 -21.75
CA PHE A 385 -18.51 38.03 -22.03
C PHE A 385 -19.51 38.98 -21.35
N ARG A 386 -19.25 39.39 -20.10
CA ARG A 386 -20.09 40.35 -19.37
C ARG A 386 -20.14 41.69 -20.10
N GLN A 387 -18.99 42.20 -20.56
CA GLN A 387 -18.90 43.46 -21.32
C GLN A 387 -19.66 43.37 -22.64
N PHE A 388 -19.43 42.30 -23.41
CA PHE A 388 -20.18 42.03 -24.65
C PHE A 388 -21.69 41.96 -24.39
N PHE A 389 -22.13 41.24 -23.36
CA PHE A 389 -23.54 41.10 -23.04
C PHE A 389 -24.18 42.46 -22.67
N ILE A 390 -23.46 43.31 -21.94
CA ILE A 390 -23.93 44.67 -21.64
C ILE A 390 -24.05 45.51 -22.90
N GLU A 391 -23.06 45.44 -23.82
CA GLU A 391 -23.12 46.14 -25.09
C GLU A 391 -24.24 45.63 -26.00
N ASP A 392 -24.40 44.32 -26.13
CA ASP A 392 -25.48 43.70 -26.91
C ASP A 392 -26.85 44.03 -26.30
N PHE A 393 -26.99 44.00 -24.97
CA PHE A 393 -28.22 44.42 -24.29
C PHE A 393 -28.51 45.91 -24.52
N ARG A 394 -27.50 46.78 -24.45
CA ARG A 394 -27.63 48.21 -24.77
C ARG A 394 -28.01 48.41 -26.24
N ALA A 395 -27.41 47.68 -27.17
CA ALA A 395 -27.71 47.73 -28.58
C ALA A 395 -29.15 47.28 -28.87
N LYS A 396 -29.62 46.20 -28.22
CA LYS A 396 -31.01 45.74 -28.29
C LYS A 396 -31.99 46.74 -27.69
N CYS A 397 -31.65 47.37 -26.55
CA CYS A 397 -32.44 48.45 -25.95
C CYS A 397 -32.50 49.69 -26.86
N ASN A 398 -31.40 50.06 -27.52
CA ASN A 398 -31.35 51.16 -28.47
C ASN A 398 -32.15 50.84 -29.74
N ARG A 399 -32.03 49.63 -30.29
CA ARG A 399 -32.88 49.18 -31.41
C ARG A 399 -34.35 49.17 -31.03
N ARG A 400 -34.71 48.72 -29.82
CA ARG A 400 -36.09 48.83 -29.32
C ARG A 400 -36.52 50.29 -29.16
N ARG A 401 -35.69 51.17 -28.61
CA ARG A 401 -35.99 52.61 -28.53
C ARG A 401 -36.21 53.22 -29.91
N LEU A 402 -35.35 52.93 -30.88
CA LEU A 402 -35.48 53.39 -32.28
C LEU A 402 -36.73 52.82 -32.95
N TYR A 403 -37.01 51.54 -32.73
CA TYR A 403 -38.20 50.86 -33.27
C TYR A 403 -39.52 51.39 -32.67
N PHE A 404 -39.49 51.81 -31.40
CA PHE A 404 -40.65 52.39 -30.71
C PHE A 404 -40.67 53.93 -30.74
N SER A 405 -39.62 54.62 -31.22
CA SER A 405 -39.55 56.09 -31.25
C SER A 405 -40.30 56.69 -32.42
N GLU A 406 -40.49 55.94 -33.51
CA GLU A 406 -41.08 56.53 -34.72
C GLU A 406 -42.62 56.52 -34.73
N ASN A 407 -43.34 55.74 -33.90
CA ASN A 407 -44.81 55.61 -34.02
C ASN A 407 -45.62 55.37 -32.72
N ILE A 408 -45.22 55.89 -31.55
CA ILE A 408 -46.04 55.75 -30.32
C ILE A 408 -46.25 57.11 -29.64
N LYS A 409 -47.52 57.57 -29.56
CA LYS A 409 -47.92 58.67 -28.67
C LYS A 409 -47.62 58.28 -27.23
N GLU A 410 -46.87 59.10 -26.51
CA GLU A 410 -46.58 58.84 -25.09
C GLU A 410 -47.89 58.66 -24.30
N ALA A 411 -47.96 57.61 -23.50
CA ALA A 411 -49.12 57.37 -22.65
C ALA A 411 -49.32 58.55 -21.67
N PRO A 412 -50.57 58.98 -21.40
CA PRO A 412 -50.88 60.01 -20.42
C PRO A 412 -50.20 59.75 -19.07
N LEU A 413 -49.77 60.83 -18.40
CA LEU A 413 -48.98 60.76 -17.16
C LEU A 413 -49.67 59.90 -16.08
N GLU A 414 -50.99 59.96 -15.98
CA GLU A 414 -51.77 59.15 -15.03
C GLU A 414 -51.61 57.64 -15.25
N ILE A 415 -51.58 57.19 -16.51
CA ILE A 415 -51.41 55.77 -16.86
C ILE A 415 -49.97 55.33 -16.55
N LYS A 416 -48.98 56.20 -16.82
CA LYS A 416 -47.58 55.95 -16.44
C LYS A 416 -47.43 55.80 -14.91
N VAL A 417 -48.09 56.66 -14.12
CA VAL A 417 -48.06 56.59 -12.65
C VAL A 417 -48.74 55.32 -12.15
N LYS A 418 -49.93 54.97 -12.67
CA LYS A 418 -50.64 53.73 -12.31
C LYS A 418 -49.82 52.48 -12.66
N ALA A 419 -49.20 52.45 -13.83
CA ALA A 419 -48.33 51.36 -14.26
C ALA A 419 -47.07 51.26 -13.37
N ALA A 420 -46.42 52.39 -13.05
CA ALA A 420 -45.27 52.42 -12.16
C ALA A 420 -45.60 51.89 -10.75
N LEU A 421 -46.75 52.28 -10.20
CA LEU A 421 -47.23 51.78 -8.91
C LEU A 421 -47.49 50.27 -8.95
N LEU A 422 -48.06 49.76 -10.03
CA LEU A 422 -48.30 48.32 -10.22
C LEU A 422 -46.98 47.54 -10.31
N VAL A 423 -46.03 48.03 -11.12
CA VAL A 423 -44.69 47.43 -11.24
C VAL A 423 -43.97 47.45 -9.90
N GLN A 424 -44.01 48.56 -9.17
CA GLN A 424 -43.40 48.66 -7.84
C GLN A 424 -44.03 47.69 -6.84
N LYS A 425 -45.37 47.54 -6.85
CA LYS A 425 -46.08 46.61 -5.97
C LYS A 425 -45.69 45.15 -6.28
N VAL A 426 -45.74 44.76 -7.55
CA VAL A 426 -45.36 43.41 -7.99
C VAL A 426 -43.90 43.13 -7.69
N TYR A 427 -43.00 44.08 -7.95
CA TYR A 427 -41.57 43.93 -7.70
C TYR A 427 -41.25 43.82 -6.20
N ARG A 428 -41.88 44.65 -5.34
CA ARG A 428 -41.74 44.54 -3.89
C ARG A 428 -42.19 43.17 -3.38
N ARG A 429 -43.33 42.66 -3.89
CA ARG A 429 -43.83 41.32 -3.55
C ARG A 429 -42.90 40.22 -4.04
N TYR A 430 -42.41 40.31 -5.27
CA TYR A 430 -41.43 39.38 -5.82
C TYR A 430 -40.14 39.35 -4.99
N MET A 431 -39.64 40.53 -4.57
CA MET A 431 -38.44 40.63 -3.73
C MET A 431 -38.66 40.09 -2.31
N GLU A 432 -39.86 40.19 -1.76
CA GLU A 432 -40.23 39.55 -0.50
C GLU A 432 -40.20 38.02 -0.65
N ILE A 433 -40.84 37.48 -1.69
CA ILE A 433 -40.85 36.04 -1.98
C ILE A 433 -39.44 35.50 -2.23
N LYS A 434 -38.63 36.23 -3.00
CA LYS A 434 -37.24 35.87 -3.29
C LYS A 434 -36.41 35.82 -1.99
N ARG A 435 -36.58 36.79 -1.10
CA ARG A 435 -35.89 36.81 0.21
C ARG A 435 -36.31 35.64 1.09
N LYS A 436 -37.61 35.32 1.15
CA LYS A 436 -38.12 34.14 1.86
C LYS A 436 -37.52 32.85 1.31
N ARG A 437 -37.55 32.64 -0.01
CA ARG A 437 -36.94 31.46 -0.64
C ARG A 437 -35.45 31.33 -0.33
N VAL A 438 -34.69 32.43 -0.34
CA VAL A 438 -33.27 32.39 0.03
C VAL A 438 -33.09 32.00 1.49
N ALA A 439 -33.93 32.50 2.40
CA ALA A 439 -33.90 32.10 3.81
C ALA A 439 -34.28 30.62 4.00
N ASP A 440 -35.31 30.14 3.30
CA ASP A 440 -35.74 28.75 3.34
C ASP A 440 -34.66 27.80 2.82
N ILE A 441 -34.03 28.13 1.67
CA ILE A 441 -32.92 27.35 1.11
C ILE A 441 -31.74 27.32 2.08
N LYS A 442 -31.39 28.46 2.72
CA LYS A 442 -30.32 28.51 3.72
C LYS A 442 -30.64 27.63 4.93
N ARG A 443 -31.89 27.66 5.41
CA ARG A 443 -32.36 26.79 6.50
C ARG A 443 -32.28 25.32 6.10
N ASP A 444 -32.72 24.96 4.90
CA ASP A 444 -32.70 23.57 4.41
C ASP A 444 -31.26 23.05 4.20
N ILE A 445 -30.34 23.91 3.77
CA ILE A 445 -28.89 23.61 3.73
C ILE A 445 -28.35 23.39 5.14
N LEU A 446 -28.70 24.26 6.11
CA LEU A 446 -28.25 24.14 7.50
C LEU A 446 -28.79 22.85 8.16
N LEU A 447 -30.03 22.48 7.87
CA LEU A 447 -30.67 21.25 8.34
C LEU A 447 -30.18 19.99 7.59
N GLY A 448 -29.38 20.14 6.52
CA GLY A 448 -28.88 19.02 5.73
C GLY A 448 -29.90 18.37 4.79
N LEU A 449 -31.06 19.01 4.58
CA LEU A 449 -32.09 18.54 3.64
C LEU A 449 -31.66 18.75 2.18
N ILE A 450 -30.84 19.77 1.93
CA ILE A 450 -30.26 20.09 0.62
C ILE A 450 -28.73 20.14 0.75
N PRO A 451 -27.96 19.47 -0.12
CA PRO A 451 -26.50 19.57 -0.08
C PRO A 451 -26.05 20.99 -0.44
N ASP A 452 -25.11 21.53 0.33
CA ASP A 452 -24.52 22.85 0.06
C ASP A 452 -23.67 22.81 -1.22
N PRO A 453 -24.05 23.55 -2.28
CA PRO A 453 -23.31 23.57 -3.54
C PRO A 453 -21.95 24.29 -3.45
N PHE A 454 -21.71 25.09 -2.41
CA PHE A 454 -20.45 25.83 -2.22
C PHE A 454 -19.50 25.17 -1.22
N LYS A 455 -19.99 24.21 -0.44
CA LYS A 455 -19.14 23.43 0.45
C LYS A 455 -18.38 22.39 -0.39
N LYS A 456 -17.07 22.56 -0.49
CA LYS A 456 -16.18 21.54 -1.06
C LYS A 456 -16.36 20.27 -0.23
N LYS A 457 -16.91 19.21 -0.83
CA LYS A 457 -16.92 17.89 -0.18
C LYS A 457 -15.47 17.51 0.06
N MET A 458 -15.18 17.11 1.30
CA MET A 458 -13.87 16.57 1.63
C MET A 458 -13.66 15.31 0.78
N SER A 459 -12.42 14.99 0.43
CA SER A 459 -12.14 13.68 -0.17
C SER A 459 -12.53 12.58 0.82
N PHE A 460 -12.99 11.42 0.33
CA PHE A 460 -13.30 10.26 1.17
C PHE A 460 -12.12 9.89 2.10
N GLU A 461 -10.88 10.05 1.61
CA GLU A 461 -9.67 9.87 2.41
C GLU A 461 -9.58 10.87 3.58
N GLU A 462 -9.90 12.14 3.33
CA GLU A 462 -9.82 13.20 4.34
C GLU A 462 -10.92 13.07 5.39
N GLU A 463 -12.12 12.60 5.01
CA GLU A 463 -13.20 12.28 5.94
C GLU A 463 -12.82 11.10 6.85
N ASN A 464 -12.27 10.03 6.27
CA ASN A 464 -11.77 8.89 7.04
C ASN A 464 -10.64 9.28 7.98
N ASN A 465 -9.66 10.07 7.52
CA ASN A 465 -8.56 10.53 8.36
C ASN A 465 -9.06 11.36 9.54
N LYS A 466 -9.99 12.30 9.32
CA LYS A 466 -10.61 13.07 10.41
C LYS A 466 -11.38 12.18 11.39
N MET A 467 -12.00 11.13 10.90
CA MET A 467 -12.70 10.17 11.75
C MET A 467 -11.72 9.36 12.61
N TYR A 468 -10.59 8.93 12.03
CA TYR A 468 -9.51 8.27 12.78
C TYR A 468 -8.85 9.20 13.81
N GLU A 469 -8.57 10.46 13.46
CA GLU A 469 -8.04 11.47 14.39
C GLU A 469 -8.96 11.68 15.60
N ARG A 470 -10.28 11.77 15.37
CA ARG A 470 -11.27 11.89 16.46
C ARG A 470 -11.22 10.66 17.38
N LYS A 471 -11.18 9.45 16.81
CA LYS A 471 -11.09 8.20 17.59
C LYS A 471 -9.81 8.14 18.42
N ARG A 472 -8.68 8.53 17.82
CA ARG A 472 -7.38 8.61 18.50
C ARG A 472 -7.46 9.54 19.72
N ASN A 473 -7.96 10.76 19.54
CA ASN A 473 -8.06 11.73 20.63
C ASN A 473 -8.95 11.23 21.78
N ILE A 474 -10.03 10.48 21.48
CA ILE A 474 -10.89 9.87 22.51
C ILE A 474 -10.11 8.81 23.29
N LYS A 475 -9.37 7.94 22.59
CA LYS A 475 -8.59 6.86 23.20
C LYS A 475 -7.42 7.39 24.03
N GLU A 476 -6.73 8.45 23.57
CA GLU A 476 -5.69 9.13 24.32
C GLU A 476 -6.24 9.68 25.65
N LYS A 477 -7.39 10.36 25.64
CA LYS A 477 -8.06 10.82 26.87
C LYS A 477 -8.43 9.66 27.80
N CYS A 478 -8.96 8.56 27.26
CA CYS A 478 -9.25 7.38 28.09
C CYS A 478 -7.96 6.82 28.72
N ARG A 479 -6.84 6.79 27.97
CA ARG A 479 -5.55 6.31 28.45
C ARG A 479 -5.00 7.21 29.57
N GLU A 480 -5.08 8.52 29.44
CA GLU A 480 -4.67 9.48 30.48
C GLU A 480 -5.42 9.21 31.79
N ILE A 481 -6.75 9.12 31.73
CA ILE A 481 -7.60 8.82 32.90
C ILE A 481 -7.20 7.47 33.53
N TYR A 482 -6.94 6.45 32.72
CA TYR A 482 -6.51 5.15 33.21
C TYR A 482 -5.15 5.19 33.90
N LEU A 483 -4.17 5.93 33.37
CA LEU A 483 -2.85 6.05 33.98
C LEU A 483 -2.93 6.74 35.36
N GLU A 484 -3.72 7.80 35.48
CA GLU A 484 -3.94 8.49 36.76
C GLU A 484 -4.60 7.58 37.80
N GLU A 485 -5.55 6.73 37.39
CA GLU A 485 -6.23 5.77 38.29
C GLU A 485 -5.32 4.58 38.63
N LEU A 486 -4.48 4.13 37.68
CA LEU A 486 -3.48 3.11 37.88
C LEU A 486 -2.44 3.55 38.93
N ASP A 487 -1.95 4.79 38.84
CA ASP A 487 -1.03 5.34 39.83
C ASP A 487 -1.68 5.48 41.20
N ARG A 488 -2.94 5.95 41.25
CA ARG A 488 -3.71 6.06 42.51
C ARG A 488 -3.91 4.70 43.18
N GLU A 489 -4.35 3.69 42.44
CA GLU A 489 -4.57 2.35 43.00
C GLU A 489 -3.25 1.68 43.37
N LYS A 490 -2.19 1.86 42.57
CA LYS A 490 -0.85 1.36 42.90
C LYS A 490 -0.34 1.94 44.23
N MET A 491 -0.48 3.25 44.43
CA MET A 491 -0.11 3.89 45.70
C MET A 491 -0.94 3.35 46.86
N ARG A 492 -2.25 3.17 46.68
CA ARG A 492 -3.14 2.58 47.68
C ARG A 492 -2.70 1.16 48.06
N LEU A 493 -2.41 0.29 47.09
CA LEU A 493 -1.98 -1.09 47.35
C LEU A 493 -0.61 -1.14 48.03
N ILE A 494 0.34 -0.27 47.64
CA ILE A 494 1.64 -0.18 48.30
C ILE A 494 1.49 0.21 49.78
N VAL A 495 0.62 1.16 50.09
CA VAL A 495 0.42 1.65 51.48
C VAL A 495 -0.27 0.60 52.35
N TYR A 496 -1.31 -0.08 51.85
CA TYR A 496 -2.15 -0.94 52.68
C TYR A 496 -1.84 -2.43 52.62
N LYS A 497 -1.17 -2.91 51.55
CA LYS A 497 -1.00 -4.34 51.30
C LYS A 497 0.43 -4.81 51.20
N LYS A 498 1.39 -3.92 50.96
CA LYS A 498 2.78 -4.32 50.74
C LYS A 498 3.39 -5.04 51.95
N GLU A 499 3.22 -4.48 53.15
CA GLU A 499 3.75 -5.05 54.39
C GLU A 499 3.09 -6.40 54.71
N ASP A 500 1.74 -6.46 54.69
CA ASP A 500 0.99 -7.71 54.82
C ASP A 500 1.49 -8.80 53.86
N GLN A 501 1.72 -8.46 52.58
CA GLN A 501 2.21 -9.42 51.59
C GLN A 501 3.65 -9.88 51.88
N ILE A 502 4.52 -8.99 52.34
CA ILE A 502 5.88 -9.35 52.73
C ILE A 502 5.85 -10.35 53.88
N ASP A 503 5.03 -10.10 54.88
CA ASP A 503 4.90 -10.98 56.04
C ASP A 503 4.30 -12.34 55.65
N ASP A 504 3.20 -12.35 54.90
CA ASP A 504 2.55 -13.58 54.39
C ASP A 504 3.52 -14.45 53.57
N ILE A 505 4.28 -13.84 52.64
CA ILE A 505 5.27 -14.54 51.82
C ILE A 505 6.41 -15.06 52.72
N THR A 506 6.87 -14.26 53.68
CA THR A 506 7.96 -14.62 54.59
C THR A 506 7.56 -15.82 55.44
N ASP A 507 6.36 -15.83 56.00
CA ASP A 507 5.83 -16.93 56.80
C ASP A 507 5.63 -18.18 55.96
N HIS A 508 5.17 -18.05 54.72
CA HIS A 508 5.08 -19.17 53.78
C HIS A 508 6.46 -19.80 53.50
N VAL A 509 7.49 -18.99 53.26
CA VAL A 509 8.86 -19.48 53.01
C VAL A 509 9.48 -20.09 54.28
N ARG A 510 9.22 -19.52 55.45
CA ARG A 510 9.66 -20.09 56.73
C ARG A 510 8.99 -21.43 57.03
N ALA A 511 7.68 -21.54 56.80
CA ALA A 511 6.95 -22.80 56.91
C ALA A 511 7.57 -23.86 55.97
N TRP A 512 7.85 -23.49 54.73
CA TRP A 512 8.54 -24.36 53.78
C TRP A 512 9.94 -24.80 54.27
N PHE A 513 10.74 -23.89 54.84
CA PHE A 513 12.02 -24.27 55.45
C PHE A 513 11.87 -25.26 56.60
N LEU A 514 10.85 -25.09 57.45
CA LEU A 514 10.57 -25.99 58.57
C LEU A 514 10.13 -27.38 58.08
N GLU A 515 9.24 -27.44 57.09
CA GLU A 515 8.80 -28.71 56.49
C GLU A 515 9.99 -29.52 55.95
N TRP A 516 10.92 -28.85 55.26
CA TRP A 516 12.14 -29.49 54.77
C TRP A 516 13.11 -29.89 55.87
N TYR A 517 13.30 -29.03 56.87
CA TYR A 517 14.18 -29.34 57.99
C TYR A 517 13.69 -30.55 58.78
N TYR A 518 12.39 -30.64 59.07
CA TYR A 518 11.84 -31.78 59.81
C TYR A 518 11.66 -33.04 58.95
N GLY A 519 11.33 -32.90 57.66
CA GLY A 519 11.11 -34.05 56.79
C GLY A 519 12.39 -34.66 56.20
N TYR A 520 13.36 -33.84 55.82
CA TYR A 520 14.62 -34.25 55.19
C TYR A 520 15.84 -34.14 56.13
N GLY A 521 15.75 -33.35 57.20
CA GLY A 521 16.85 -33.11 58.15
C GLY A 521 17.80 -31.98 57.75
N PHE A 522 17.64 -31.42 56.55
CA PHE A 522 18.47 -30.32 56.03
C PHE A 522 17.60 -29.29 55.31
N PHE A 523 18.07 -28.04 55.32
CA PHE A 523 17.38 -26.97 54.60
C PHE A 523 17.49 -27.14 53.08
N PRO A 524 16.46 -26.73 52.31
CA PRO A 524 16.44 -26.89 50.86
C PRO A 524 17.31 -25.84 50.14
N ASP A 525 17.70 -26.16 48.90
CA ASP A 525 18.34 -25.18 48.01
C ASP A 525 17.34 -24.12 47.54
N TYR A 526 17.64 -22.85 47.75
CA TYR A 526 16.74 -21.76 47.37
C TYR A 526 16.57 -21.65 45.84
N PRO A 527 15.34 -21.54 45.30
CA PRO A 527 15.10 -21.37 43.87
C PRO A 527 15.76 -20.12 43.27
N TYR A 528 16.24 -20.23 42.03
CA TYR A 528 16.85 -19.10 41.34
C TYR A 528 15.78 -18.13 40.82
N GLU A 529 16.09 -16.84 40.82
CA GLU A 529 15.22 -15.78 40.29
C GLU A 529 14.81 -16.03 38.83
N ALA A 530 15.73 -16.57 38.02
CA ALA A 530 15.47 -16.91 36.61
C ALA A 530 14.42 -18.02 36.41
N GLU A 531 14.10 -18.81 37.44
CA GLU A 531 13.04 -19.85 37.41
C GLU A 531 11.75 -19.35 38.06
N GLY A 532 11.69 -18.08 38.46
CA GLY A 532 10.56 -17.50 39.19
C GLY A 532 10.68 -17.58 40.71
N GLY A 533 11.86 -17.89 41.25
CA GLY A 533 12.10 -17.84 42.71
C GLY A 533 11.15 -18.72 43.50
N THR A 534 10.62 -18.22 44.62
CA THR A 534 9.68 -18.96 45.47
C THR A 534 8.31 -19.26 44.84
N MET A 535 7.95 -18.63 43.70
CA MET A 535 6.74 -19.02 42.98
C MET A 535 6.78 -20.48 42.50
N LEU A 536 7.97 -21.04 42.32
CA LEU A 536 8.15 -22.44 41.95
C LEU A 536 7.71 -23.39 43.07
N VAL A 537 7.88 -22.97 44.33
CA VAL A 537 7.42 -23.70 45.52
C VAL A 537 5.89 -23.64 45.62
N VAL A 538 5.31 -22.45 45.48
CA VAL A 538 3.84 -22.24 45.54
C VAL A 538 3.11 -23.04 44.45
N LYS A 539 3.69 -23.12 43.25
CA LYS A 539 3.12 -23.89 42.13
C LYS A 539 3.26 -25.41 42.30
N GLY A 540 3.96 -25.90 43.32
CA GLY A 540 4.22 -27.33 43.52
C GLY A 540 5.19 -27.93 42.51
N ASN A 541 5.95 -27.10 41.78
CA ASN A 541 6.93 -27.54 40.79
C ASN A 541 8.33 -27.73 41.40
N TYR A 542 8.50 -27.45 42.69
CA TYR A 542 9.73 -27.75 43.42
C TYR A 542 9.76 -29.24 43.78
N PRO A 543 10.90 -29.94 43.65
CA PRO A 543 10.98 -31.36 43.99
C PRO A 543 10.44 -31.63 45.40
N THR A 544 9.62 -32.66 45.56
CA THR A 544 9.09 -33.01 46.89
C THR A 544 10.19 -33.66 47.74
N ILE A 545 10.07 -33.63 49.08
CA ILE A 545 11.02 -34.28 50.01
C ILE A 545 11.29 -35.76 49.62
N ALA A 546 10.24 -36.50 49.27
CA ALA A 546 10.37 -37.90 48.85
C ALA A 546 11.08 -38.08 47.49
N GLU A 547 10.89 -37.15 46.56
CA GLU A 547 11.60 -37.15 45.28
C GLU A 547 13.07 -36.83 45.48
N LYS A 548 13.39 -35.91 46.39
CA LYS A 548 14.76 -35.55 46.73
C LYS A 548 15.53 -36.70 47.38
N LEU A 549 14.90 -37.40 48.32
CA LEU A 549 15.47 -38.61 48.92
C LEU A 549 15.80 -39.67 47.84
N LYS A 550 14.89 -39.91 46.90
CA LYS A 550 15.14 -40.82 45.77
C LYS A 550 16.26 -40.33 44.86
N GLU A 551 16.31 -39.03 44.53
CA GLU A 551 17.40 -38.46 43.74
C GLU A 551 18.77 -38.64 44.42
N ASP A 552 18.84 -38.48 45.73
CA ASP A 552 20.07 -38.65 46.49
C ASP A 552 20.45 -40.13 46.66
N GLU A 553 19.48 -41.05 46.77
CA GLU A 553 19.69 -42.50 46.71
C GLU A 553 20.22 -42.93 45.33
N ASP A 554 19.59 -42.47 44.25
CA ASP A 554 20.02 -42.70 42.87
C ASP A 554 21.39 -42.08 42.59
N TYR A 555 21.68 -40.91 43.19
CA TYR A 555 23.00 -40.28 43.11
C TYR A 555 24.06 -41.06 43.89
N ALA A 556 23.75 -41.53 45.09
CA ALA A 556 24.64 -42.40 45.87
C ALA A 556 24.92 -43.72 45.13
N ASN A 557 23.92 -44.26 44.43
CA ASN A 557 24.04 -45.45 43.60
C ASN A 557 24.84 -45.19 42.31
N THR A 558 24.70 -44.03 41.68
CA THR A 558 25.47 -43.66 40.46
C THR A 558 26.91 -43.20 40.76
N MET A 559 27.17 -42.64 41.95
CA MET A 559 28.52 -42.27 42.42
C MET A 559 29.30 -43.45 43.00
N LYS A 560 28.62 -44.55 43.36
CA LYS A 560 29.26 -45.87 43.56
C LYS A 560 29.74 -46.41 42.21
N GLY A 561 30.86 -45.88 41.70
CA GLY A 561 31.66 -46.53 40.66
C GLY A 561 31.99 -45.74 39.38
N LYS A 562 31.60 -44.46 39.23
CA LYS A 562 31.93 -43.67 38.02
C LYS A 562 32.75 -42.41 38.32
N THR A 563 33.87 -42.23 37.62
CA THR A 563 34.76 -41.06 37.76
C THR A 563 34.21 -39.82 37.05
N LYS A 564 34.51 -38.63 37.59
CA LYS A 564 34.05 -37.31 37.11
C LYS A 564 34.44 -36.99 35.66
N GLU A 565 35.45 -37.68 35.13
CA GLU A 565 35.90 -37.61 33.74
C GLU A 565 35.02 -38.43 32.78
N GLN A 566 34.50 -39.58 33.22
CA GLN A 566 33.61 -40.43 32.41
C GLN A 566 32.26 -39.74 32.15
N LEU A 567 31.69 -39.07 33.17
CA LEU A 567 30.47 -38.26 33.03
C LEU A 567 30.66 -37.03 32.10
N LYS A 568 31.87 -36.45 32.05
CA LYS A 568 32.19 -35.37 31.10
C LYS A 568 32.40 -35.89 29.68
N ALA A 569 32.94 -37.10 29.53
CA ALA A 569 33.10 -37.77 28.25
C ALA A 569 31.74 -38.18 27.65
N GLU A 570 30.84 -38.77 28.44
CA GLU A 570 29.46 -39.12 28.01
C GLU A 570 28.67 -37.88 27.59
N MET A 571 28.77 -36.76 28.33
CA MET A 571 28.08 -35.52 27.94
C MET A 571 28.66 -34.89 26.66
N LYS A 572 29.97 -35.04 26.42
CA LYS A 572 30.61 -34.60 25.17
C LYS A 572 30.21 -35.49 23.99
N GLN A 573 30.13 -36.81 24.21
CA GLN A 573 29.62 -37.76 23.20
C GLN A 573 28.16 -37.50 22.88
N ALA A 574 27.28 -37.34 23.88
CA ALA A 574 25.87 -37.03 23.64
C ALA A 574 25.66 -35.72 22.86
N LYS A 575 26.49 -34.70 23.11
CA LYS A 575 26.49 -33.46 22.32
C LYS A 575 27.02 -33.66 20.90
N ALA A 576 28.08 -34.45 20.73
CA ALA A 576 28.62 -34.78 19.42
C ALA A 576 27.60 -35.58 18.59
N ASP A 577 26.92 -36.57 19.21
CA ASP A 577 25.88 -37.39 18.59
C ASP A 577 24.65 -36.57 18.22
N ALA A 578 24.26 -35.58 19.05
CA ALA A 578 23.18 -34.65 18.72
C ALA A 578 23.54 -33.77 17.52
N LEU A 579 24.78 -33.25 17.46
CA LEU A 579 25.30 -32.50 16.32
C LEU A 579 25.38 -33.36 15.05
N LEU A 580 25.78 -34.63 15.17
CA LEU A 580 25.86 -35.58 14.05
C LEU A 580 24.46 -35.95 13.54
N LYS A 581 23.49 -36.12 14.44
CA LYS A 581 22.08 -36.32 14.08
C LYS A 581 21.48 -35.09 13.39
N GLU A 582 21.79 -33.88 13.85
CA GLU A 582 21.37 -32.64 13.18
C GLU A 582 22.01 -32.48 11.80
N ALA A 583 23.30 -32.79 11.67
CA ALA A 583 24.01 -32.76 10.39
C ALA A 583 23.43 -33.79 9.40
N ALA A 584 23.21 -35.03 9.86
CA ALA A 584 22.59 -36.08 9.05
C ALA A 584 21.15 -35.72 8.64
N ALA A 585 20.37 -35.08 9.52
CA ALA A 585 19.03 -34.60 9.19
C ALA A 585 19.05 -33.46 8.15
N LYS A 586 20.05 -32.57 8.19
CA LYS A 586 20.24 -31.52 7.17
C LYS A 586 20.65 -32.13 5.83
N GLU A 587 21.56 -33.10 5.83
CA GLU A 587 22.01 -33.78 4.62
C GLU A 587 20.89 -34.61 3.99
N ALA A 588 20.07 -35.30 4.79
CA ALA A 588 18.87 -35.99 4.31
C ALA A 588 17.89 -35.03 3.64
N LYS A 589 17.62 -33.86 4.24
CA LYS A 589 16.77 -32.82 3.63
C LYS A 589 17.35 -32.27 2.33
N GLN A 590 18.67 -32.11 2.21
CA GLN A 590 19.31 -31.68 0.98
C GLN A 590 19.16 -32.72 -0.13
N ARG A 591 19.39 -34.01 0.19
CA ARG A 591 19.18 -35.12 -0.77
C ARG A 591 17.73 -35.23 -1.23
N GLU A 592 16.77 -35.07 -0.32
CA GLU A 592 15.35 -35.01 -0.67
C GLU A 592 15.02 -33.82 -1.56
N ALA A 593 15.59 -32.63 -1.30
CA ALA A 593 15.39 -31.44 -2.12
C ALA A 593 15.99 -31.60 -3.53
N GLU A 594 17.16 -32.22 -3.65
CA GLU A 594 17.79 -32.54 -4.94
C GLU A 594 16.98 -33.57 -5.74
N GLN A 595 16.44 -34.61 -5.07
CA GLN A 595 15.53 -35.56 -5.70
C GLN A 595 14.25 -34.88 -6.19
N LEU A 596 13.66 -34.00 -5.38
CA LEU A 596 12.50 -33.19 -5.75
C LEU A 596 12.80 -32.26 -6.94
N PHE A 597 13.97 -31.63 -6.96
CA PHE A 597 14.41 -30.79 -8.09
C PHE A 597 14.52 -31.61 -9.37
N ARG A 598 15.14 -32.80 -9.32
CA ARG A 598 15.21 -33.72 -10.47
C ARG A 598 13.83 -34.17 -10.96
N MET A 599 12.89 -34.42 -10.05
CA MET A 599 11.52 -34.79 -10.42
C MET A 599 10.74 -33.64 -11.08
N ARG A 600 11.03 -32.38 -10.73
CA ARG A 600 10.41 -31.18 -11.32
C ARG A 600 10.88 -30.85 -12.74
N LEU A 601 12.09 -31.26 -13.11
CA LEU A 601 12.61 -31.07 -14.48
C LEU A 601 11.84 -31.91 -15.53
N ASN A 602 11.09 -32.92 -15.09
CA ASN A 602 10.33 -33.84 -15.94
C ASN A 602 8.82 -33.61 -15.76
N PRO A 603 8.10 -33.08 -16.78
CA PRO A 603 6.67 -32.73 -16.68
C PRO A 603 5.74 -33.88 -16.26
N LEU A 604 6.09 -35.12 -16.57
CA LEU A 604 5.31 -36.33 -16.24
C LEU A 604 5.50 -36.80 -14.79
N SER A 605 6.67 -36.52 -14.18
CA SER A 605 7.00 -36.93 -12.81
C SER A 605 6.88 -35.81 -11.79
N ASP A 606 6.48 -34.61 -12.21
CA ASP A 606 6.32 -33.47 -11.30
C ASP A 606 5.24 -33.77 -10.25
N PRO A 607 5.59 -33.80 -8.95
CA PRO A 607 4.62 -33.93 -7.88
C PRO A 607 3.64 -32.75 -7.88
N GLY A 608 4.08 -31.55 -8.25
CA GLY A 608 3.35 -30.29 -8.14
C GLY A 608 3.77 -29.46 -6.92
N TYR A 609 3.01 -28.39 -6.64
CA TYR A 609 3.29 -27.50 -5.52
C TYR A 609 2.59 -27.93 -4.23
N GLN A 610 3.31 -27.96 -3.11
CA GLN A 610 2.74 -28.22 -1.78
C GLN A 610 2.68 -26.92 -0.96
N PRO A 611 1.49 -26.48 -0.52
CA PRO A 611 1.35 -25.34 0.38
C PRO A 611 2.09 -25.55 1.69
N LYS A 612 2.80 -24.53 2.17
CA LYS A 612 3.58 -24.61 3.40
C LYS A 612 2.66 -24.53 4.64
N PRO A 613 2.88 -25.36 5.67
CA PRO A 613 2.21 -25.18 6.95
C PRO A 613 2.64 -23.84 7.58
N SER A 614 1.71 -23.21 8.31
CA SER A 614 2.02 -21.96 9.02
C SER A 614 2.86 -22.23 10.27
N GLU A 615 3.80 -21.32 10.57
CA GLU A 615 4.51 -21.34 11.85
C GLU A 615 3.71 -20.62 12.96
N VAL A 616 2.81 -19.71 12.58
CA VAL A 616 2.06 -18.84 13.51
C VAL A 616 0.73 -19.42 13.99
N THR A 617 0.24 -20.52 13.41
CA THR A 617 -1.06 -21.12 13.80
C THR A 617 -1.12 -21.55 15.26
N GLY A 618 -0.01 -22.04 15.82
CA GLY A 618 0.08 -22.37 17.25
C GLY A 618 -0.07 -21.13 18.13
N GLN A 619 0.69 -20.08 17.81
CA GLN A 619 0.63 -18.80 18.53
C GLN A 619 -0.76 -18.15 18.45
N LEU A 620 -1.44 -18.25 17.30
CA LEU A 620 -2.81 -17.76 17.15
C LEU A 620 -3.78 -18.51 18.07
N GLY A 621 -3.65 -19.84 18.16
CA GLY A 621 -4.45 -20.65 19.08
C GLY A 621 -4.25 -20.22 20.54
N GLU A 622 -3.00 -20.03 20.95
CA GLU A 622 -2.66 -19.56 22.30
C GLU A 622 -3.21 -18.15 22.57
N ALA A 623 -3.06 -17.20 21.66
CA ALA A 623 -3.57 -15.84 21.80
C ALA A 623 -5.10 -15.81 21.93
N LEU A 624 -5.81 -16.63 21.14
CA LEU A 624 -7.27 -16.76 21.25
C LEU A 624 -7.69 -17.42 22.56
N GLN A 625 -6.95 -18.41 23.05
CA GLN A 625 -7.20 -19.03 24.35
C GLN A 625 -6.99 -18.02 25.49
N LYS A 626 -5.91 -17.24 25.48
CA LYS A 626 -5.67 -16.16 26.45
C LYS A 626 -6.79 -15.13 26.44
N TYR A 627 -7.18 -14.68 25.24
CA TYR A 627 -8.29 -13.74 25.10
C TYR A 627 -9.59 -14.31 25.68
N ARG A 628 -9.94 -15.56 25.35
CA ARG A 628 -11.15 -16.22 25.87
C ARG A 628 -11.09 -16.41 27.38
N ALA A 629 -9.94 -16.80 27.93
CA ALA A 629 -9.76 -16.97 29.37
C ALA A 629 -9.99 -15.65 30.12
N ALA A 630 -9.49 -14.54 29.58
CA ALA A 630 -9.65 -13.22 30.20
C ALA A 630 -11.04 -12.59 29.98
N TRP A 631 -11.62 -12.72 28.78
CA TRP A 631 -12.78 -11.90 28.38
C TRP A 631 -14.10 -12.64 28.17
N SER A 632 -14.11 -13.98 28.11
CA SER A 632 -15.34 -14.74 27.77
C SER A 632 -16.49 -14.58 28.76
N ILE A 633 -16.19 -14.29 30.03
CA ILE A 633 -17.20 -14.02 31.05
C ILE A 633 -17.79 -12.63 30.83
N TYR A 634 -16.92 -11.62 30.65
CA TYR A 634 -17.34 -10.23 30.45
C TYR A 634 -18.10 -10.01 29.14
N ASP A 635 -17.78 -10.77 28.09
CA ASP A 635 -18.49 -10.73 26.80
C ASP A 635 -19.95 -11.19 26.88
N LYS A 636 -20.37 -11.86 27.97
CA LYS A 636 -21.78 -12.27 28.20
C LYS A 636 -22.61 -11.21 28.91
N PHE A 637 -22.00 -10.16 29.47
CA PHE A 637 -22.72 -9.13 30.20
C PHE A 637 -23.47 -8.19 29.26
N SER A 638 -24.66 -7.76 29.67
CA SER A 638 -25.45 -6.82 28.89
C SER A 638 -24.76 -5.44 28.84
N PRO A 639 -24.59 -4.84 27.65
CA PRO A 639 -24.03 -3.49 27.49
C PRO A 639 -24.73 -2.42 28.34
N GLU A 640 -26.03 -2.56 28.57
CA GLU A 640 -26.87 -1.59 29.28
C GLU A 640 -26.66 -1.62 30.79
N GLU A 641 -26.45 -2.81 31.35
CA GLU A 641 -26.27 -3.01 32.79
C GLU A 641 -24.81 -2.78 33.22
N TYR A 642 -23.85 -3.11 32.35
CA TYR A 642 -22.43 -3.07 32.65
C TYR A 642 -21.63 -2.25 31.62
N PRO A 643 -21.80 -0.92 31.55
CA PRO A 643 -21.15 -0.09 30.53
C PRO A 643 -19.62 -0.10 30.61
N LYS A 644 -19.05 -0.35 31.81
CA LYS A 644 -17.61 -0.46 32.04
C LYS A 644 -16.94 -1.65 31.35
N THR A 645 -17.71 -2.64 30.90
CA THR A 645 -17.19 -3.77 30.12
C THR A 645 -16.82 -3.36 28.69
N ILE A 646 -17.46 -2.30 28.18
CA ILE A 646 -17.31 -1.80 26.80
C ILE A 646 -16.52 -0.49 26.76
N TYR A 647 -16.73 0.39 27.74
CA TYR A 647 -16.12 1.73 27.79
C TYR A 647 -15.17 1.88 28.97
N GLY A 648 -13.97 2.42 28.71
CA GLY A 648 -13.01 2.80 29.75
C GLY A 648 -12.12 1.64 30.20
N PHE A 649 -12.19 1.30 31.49
CA PHE A 649 -11.43 0.23 32.13
C PHE A 649 -12.21 -0.33 33.34
N MET A 650 -11.86 -1.55 33.77
CA MET A 650 -12.45 -2.20 34.94
C MET A 650 -11.50 -2.17 36.13
N GLN A 651 -11.95 -1.55 37.24
CA GLN A 651 -11.16 -1.43 38.46
C GLN A 651 -10.77 -2.79 39.04
N SER A 652 -11.65 -3.79 38.98
CA SER A 652 -11.37 -5.12 39.55
C SER A 652 -10.19 -5.81 38.87
N ILE A 653 -10.15 -5.80 37.53
CA ILE A 653 -9.05 -6.37 36.76
C ILE A 653 -7.76 -5.57 37.04
N LEU A 654 -7.85 -4.24 37.10
CA LEU A 654 -6.71 -3.39 37.42
C LEU A 654 -6.13 -3.72 38.81
N THR A 655 -6.99 -3.88 39.83
CA THR A 655 -6.55 -4.23 41.18
C THR A 655 -5.91 -5.62 41.21
N GLU A 656 -6.45 -6.60 40.50
CA GLU A 656 -5.88 -7.95 40.42
C GLU A 656 -4.52 -7.95 39.73
N GLU A 657 -4.39 -7.26 38.59
CA GLU A 657 -3.12 -7.11 37.86
C GLU A 657 -2.05 -6.42 38.72
N LEU A 658 -2.40 -5.32 39.39
CA LEU A 658 -1.49 -4.61 40.30
C LEU A 658 -1.12 -5.44 41.51
N MET A 659 -2.05 -6.23 42.08
CA MET A 659 -1.76 -7.14 43.18
C MET A 659 -0.80 -8.25 42.75
N CYS A 660 -0.95 -8.81 41.54
CA CYS A 660 0.00 -9.78 41.00
C CYS A 660 1.40 -9.18 40.83
N GLN A 661 1.50 -7.97 40.26
CA GLN A 661 2.78 -7.26 40.12
C GLN A 661 3.41 -6.95 41.48
N LEU A 662 2.62 -6.44 42.44
CA LEU A 662 3.08 -6.17 43.80
C LEU A 662 3.57 -7.45 44.48
N HIS A 663 2.86 -8.56 44.33
CA HIS A 663 3.26 -9.84 44.89
C HIS A 663 4.57 -10.37 44.26
N GLU A 664 4.78 -10.18 42.94
CA GLU A 664 6.07 -10.49 42.29
C GLU A 664 7.21 -9.60 42.80
N GLU A 665 6.99 -8.28 42.92
CA GLU A 665 7.98 -7.35 43.48
C GLU A 665 8.33 -7.67 44.93
N CYS A 666 7.32 -7.91 45.78
CA CYS A 666 7.50 -8.34 47.16
C CYS A 666 8.25 -9.66 47.24
N ARG A 667 7.96 -10.63 46.36
CA ARG A 667 8.69 -11.90 46.33
C ARG A 667 10.16 -11.73 45.96
N ARG A 668 10.51 -10.84 45.04
CA ARG A 668 11.92 -10.58 44.73
C ARG A 668 12.67 -10.06 45.96
N TYR A 669 12.04 -9.16 46.70
CA TYR A 669 12.58 -8.63 47.95
C TYR A 669 12.68 -9.71 49.05
N VAL A 670 11.59 -10.44 49.33
CA VAL A 670 11.56 -11.51 50.33
C VAL A 670 12.52 -12.63 49.94
N ASP A 671 12.68 -12.95 48.66
CA ASP A 671 13.62 -13.97 48.20
C ASP A 671 15.08 -13.60 48.48
N GLU A 672 15.44 -12.32 48.40
CA GLU A 672 16.77 -11.87 48.80
C GLU A 672 16.96 -11.96 50.32
N LEU A 673 15.94 -11.57 51.09
CA LEU A 673 15.94 -11.63 52.56
C LEU A 673 16.01 -13.08 53.07
N MET A 674 15.17 -13.96 52.55
CA MET A 674 15.13 -15.39 52.90
C MET A 674 16.38 -16.15 52.46
N ARG A 675 17.08 -15.73 51.40
CA ARG A 675 18.41 -16.27 51.06
C ARG A 675 19.48 -15.91 52.10
N LEU A 676 19.36 -14.76 52.77
CA LEU A 676 20.24 -14.41 53.88
C LEU A 676 19.88 -15.24 55.12
N ASP A 677 18.60 -15.34 55.45
CA ASP A 677 18.13 -16.18 56.56
C ASP A 677 18.55 -17.64 56.39
N LEU A 678 18.40 -18.21 55.18
CA LEU A 678 18.85 -19.57 54.88
C LEU A 678 20.35 -19.77 55.13
N LYS A 679 21.20 -18.78 54.77
CA LYS A 679 22.64 -18.85 55.07
C LYS A 679 22.92 -18.85 56.56
N LEU A 680 22.16 -18.08 57.34
CA LEU A 680 22.27 -18.05 58.80
C LEU A 680 21.83 -19.37 59.41
N LEU A 681 20.72 -19.94 58.94
CA LEU A 681 20.20 -21.24 59.37
C LEU A 681 21.19 -22.38 59.06
N ILE A 682 21.78 -22.41 57.86
CA ILE A 682 22.81 -23.39 57.50
C ILE A 682 24.06 -23.22 58.39
N LYS A 683 24.47 -21.97 58.67
CA LYS A 683 25.60 -21.71 59.57
C LYS A 683 25.33 -22.24 60.99
N ALA A 684 24.13 -22.02 61.52
CA ALA A 684 23.73 -22.54 62.83
C ALA A 684 23.71 -24.09 62.84
N GLN A 685 23.20 -24.71 61.77
CA GLN A 685 23.23 -26.17 61.62
C GLN A 685 24.67 -26.70 61.57
N LEU A 686 25.57 -26.03 60.84
CA LEU A 686 27.00 -26.38 60.81
C LEU A 686 27.66 -26.29 62.19
N GLU A 687 27.30 -25.31 63.00
CA GLU A 687 27.78 -25.16 64.38
C GLU A 687 27.26 -26.27 65.30
N MET A 688 25.99 -26.69 65.15
CA MET A 688 25.44 -27.85 65.87
C MET A 688 26.15 -29.15 65.51
N PHE A 689 26.45 -29.39 64.22
CA PHE A 689 27.20 -30.58 63.83
C PHE A 689 28.62 -30.58 64.42
N LYS A 690 29.28 -29.42 64.47
CA LYS A 690 30.60 -29.27 65.11
C LYS A 690 30.57 -29.55 66.61
N SER A 691 29.54 -29.08 67.32
CA SER A 691 29.44 -29.31 68.77
C SER A 691 29.19 -30.77 69.14
N VAL A 692 28.48 -31.52 68.27
CA VAL A 692 28.24 -32.97 68.42
C VAL A 692 29.41 -33.82 67.87
N GLY A 693 30.39 -33.20 67.19
CA GLY A 693 31.55 -33.88 66.60
C GLY A 693 31.23 -34.63 65.29
N TRP A 694 30.10 -34.34 64.64
CA TRP A 694 29.69 -34.96 63.38
C TRP A 694 30.13 -34.12 62.18
N GLN A 695 30.43 -34.78 61.06
CA GLN A 695 30.74 -34.08 59.81
C GLN A 695 29.45 -33.72 59.06
N TYR A 696 29.35 -32.47 58.63
CA TYR A 696 28.20 -32.00 57.85
C TYR A 696 28.22 -32.59 56.43
N PRO A 697 27.13 -33.22 55.94
CA PRO A 697 27.07 -33.80 54.61
C PRO A 697 27.25 -32.76 53.49
N LYS A 698 28.02 -33.11 52.45
CA LYS A 698 28.18 -32.25 51.27
C LYS A 698 26.99 -32.41 50.34
N MET A 699 25.99 -31.55 50.48
CA MET A 699 24.85 -31.47 49.56
C MET A 699 25.28 -30.97 48.18
N ARG A 700 24.63 -31.48 47.13
CA ARG A 700 24.89 -31.05 45.75
C ARG A 700 24.13 -29.75 45.47
N PRO A 701 24.81 -28.64 45.17
CA PRO A 701 24.12 -27.41 44.82
C PRO A 701 23.39 -27.56 43.48
N ARG A 702 22.17 -27.05 43.42
CA ARG A 702 21.41 -26.93 42.16
C ARG A 702 22.22 -26.13 41.13
N LYS A 703 22.16 -26.52 39.85
CA LYS A 703 22.86 -25.79 38.79
C LYS A 703 22.11 -24.49 38.51
N LYS A 704 22.79 -23.35 38.60
CA LYS A 704 22.23 -22.07 38.17
C LYS A 704 21.80 -22.16 36.70
N PRO A 705 20.52 -21.94 36.37
CA PRO A 705 20.04 -21.93 35.00
C PRO A 705 20.72 -20.79 34.24
N LYS A 706 21.02 -21.02 32.96
CA LYS A 706 21.49 -19.96 32.08
C LYS A 706 20.30 -19.06 31.77
N SER A 707 20.34 -17.80 32.21
CA SER A 707 19.39 -16.79 31.75
C SER A 707 19.47 -16.69 30.23
N THR A 708 18.34 -16.82 29.54
CA THR A 708 18.26 -16.50 28.12
C THR A 708 18.74 -15.05 27.95
N PRO A 709 19.77 -14.79 27.13
CA PRO A 709 20.20 -13.42 26.89
C PRO A 709 19.06 -12.70 26.20
N LEU A 710 18.40 -11.79 26.93
CA LEU A 710 17.47 -10.85 26.33
C LEU A 710 18.26 -10.09 25.24
N PRO A 711 17.73 -9.96 24.02
CA PRO A 711 18.36 -9.10 23.03
C PRO A 711 18.48 -7.72 23.66
N LYS A 712 19.71 -7.22 23.79
CA LYS A 712 19.96 -5.89 24.32
C LYS A 712 19.19 -4.91 23.43
N SER A 713 18.21 -4.22 24.00
CA SER A 713 17.53 -3.15 23.28
C SER A 713 18.60 -2.16 22.83
N LEU A 714 18.54 -1.77 21.55
CA LEU A 714 19.47 -0.80 21.00
C LEU A 714 19.13 0.55 21.66
N LYS A 715 19.87 0.93 22.70
CA LYS A 715 19.76 2.25 23.29
C LYS A 715 20.42 3.24 22.33
N LEU A 716 19.62 4.09 21.70
CA LEU A 716 20.09 5.21 20.89
C LEU A 716 20.79 6.19 21.83
N ASN A 717 22.12 6.12 21.92
CA ASN A 717 22.92 7.11 22.63
C ASN A 717 23.18 8.32 21.69
N ASP A 718 23.37 9.52 22.25
CA ASP A 718 23.61 10.75 21.47
C ASP A 718 24.80 10.64 20.49
N ALA A 719 25.84 9.89 20.86
CA ALA A 719 26.98 9.61 19.97
C ALA A 719 26.60 8.81 18.70
N VAL A 720 25.60 7.93 18.79
CA VAL A 720 25.08 7.18 17.63
C VAL A 720 24.25 8.11 16.74
N LEU A 721 23.46 9.00 17.33
CA LEU A 721 22.70 10.02 16.60
C LEU A 721 23.63 10.99 15.86
N ASP A 722 24.72 11.41 16.49
CA ASP A 722 25.73 12.26 15.85
C ASP A 722 26.43 11.56 14.67
N SER A 723 26.75 10.27 14.81
CA SER A 723 27.29 9.49 13.69
C SER A 723 26.29 9.38 12.53
N MET A 724 24.99 9.27 12.83
CA MET A 724 23.93 9.25 11.81
C MET A 724 23.80 10.59 11.08
N LYS A 725 23.98 11.74 11.75
CA LYS A 725 23.87 13.08 11.11
C LYS A 725 24.71 13.18 9.83
N THR A 726 25.94 12.67 9.86
CA THR A 726 26.84 12.64 8.70
C THR A 726 26.27 11.87 7.50
N ILE A 727 25.52 10.79 7.75
CA ILE A 727 24.90 9.95 6.71
C ILE A 727 23.76 10.70 6.01
N PHE A 728 23.00 11.50 6.76
CA PHE A 728 21.94 12.37 6.22
C PHE A 728 22.53 13.56 5.45
N ASP A 729 23.60 14.17 5.97
CA ASP A 729 24.30 15.28 5.31
C ASP A 729 24.93 14.84 3.97
N LEU A 730 25.44 13.60 3.90
CA LEU A 730 25.96 12.97 2.67
C LEU A 730 24.85 12.53 1.68
N GLY A 731 23.58 12.58 2.07
CA GLY A 731 22.45 12.20 1.22
C GLY A 731 22.32 10.71 0.92
N ILE A 732 22.99 9.84 1.70
CA ILE A 732 22.91 8.37 1.55
C ILE A 732 21.50 7.87 1.90
N ILE A 733 20.87 8.49 2.90
CA ILE A 733 19.47 8.24 3.27
C ILE A 733 18.61 9.34 2.66
N SER A 734 18.04 9.06 1.49
CA SER A 734 17.17 10.00 0.78
C SER A 734 15.80 10.14 1.44
N LYS A 735 15.29 11.37 1.54
CA LYS A 735 13.89 11.62 1.88
C LYS A 735 12.98 11.02 0.80
N PRO A 736 11.99 10.19 1.15
CA PRO A 736 11.07 9.64 0.15
C PRO A 736 10.28 10.78 -0.51
N THR A 737 10.47 10.95 -1.82
CA THR A 737 9.86 12.02 -2.63
C THR A 737 8.47 11.65 -3.15
N ALA A 738 8.16 10.36 -3.21
CA ALA A 738 6.88 9.81 -3.61
C ALA A 738 6.28 9.01 -2.46
N LYS A 739 4.97 9.17 -2.23
CA LYS A 739 4.23 8.25 -1.37
C LYS A 739 4.03 6.94 -2.11
N ILE A 740 3.87 5.84 -1.38
CA ILE A 740 3.56 4.53 -2.00
C ILE A 740 2.30 4.62 -2.88
N LYS A 741 1.34 5.48 -2.53
CA LYS A 741 0.13 5.75 -3.34
C LYS A 741 0.39 6.47 -4.66
N ASP A 742 1.52 7.14 -4.80
CA ASP A 742 1.93 7.82 -6.04
C ASP A 742 2.62 6.84 -7.02
N ILE A 743 2.96 5.64 -6.54
CA ILE A 743 3.53 4.55 -7.33
C ILE A 743 2.38 3.71 -7.89
N ILE A 744 1.94 4.06 -9.09
CA ILE A 744 0.91 3.30 -9.81
C ILE A 744 1.60 2.13 -10.53
N GLY A 745 1.36 0.91 -10.05
CA GLY A 745 1.82 -0.33 -10.69
C GLY A 745 1.06 -0.65 -11.98
N ASP A 746 1.61 -1.56 -12.78
CA ASP A 746 0.96 -2.01 -14.02
C ASP A 746 -0.31 -2.82 -13.70
N PHE A 747 -1.48 -2.19 -13.83
CA PHE A 747 -2.80 -2.84 -13.62
C PHE A 747 -3.17 -3.83 -14.74
N LYS A 748 -2.23 -4.15 -15.62
CA LYS A 748 -2.50 -4.96 -16.80
C LYS A 748 -2.67 -6.43 -16.42
N TYR A 749 -3.93 -6.81 -16.18
CA TYR A 749 -4.39 -8.17 -15.87
C TYR A 749 -3.82 -9.24 -16.82
N ALA A 750 -3.58 -8.89 -18.08
CA ALA A 750 -2.98 -9.77 -19.07
C ALA A 750 -1.55 -10.23 -18.69
N ALA A 751 -0.78 -9.44 -17.95
CA ALA A 751 0.57 -9.84 -17.51
C ALA A 751 0.51 -11.02 -16.51
N TYR A 752 -0.48 -11.00 -15.61
CA TYR A 752 -0.71 -12.10 -14.67
C TYR A 752 -1.12 -13.40 -15.38
N GLU A 753 -2.08 -13.31 -16.30
CA GLU A 753 -2.50 -14.47 -17.09
C GLU A 753 -1.37 -15.06 -17.94
N MET A 754 -0.50 -14.22 -18.48
CA MET A 754 0.64 -14.66 -19.29
C MET A 754 1.74 -15.28 -18.41
N ASN A 755 2.04 -14.73 -17.23
CA ASN A 755 3.00 -15.32 -16.29
C ASN A 755 2.55 -16.69 -15.75
N ILE A 756 1.23 -16.90 -15.59
CA ILE A 756 0.69 -18.22 -15.20
C ILE A 756 0.82 -19.23 -16.35
N LYS A 757 0.73 -18.76 -17.60
CA LYS A 757 0.79 -19.59 -18.81
C LYS A 757 2.22 -19.86 -19.28
N ASP A 758 3.18 -19.01 -18.94
CA ASP A 758 4.56 -19.12 -19.37
C ASP A 758 5.32 -20.17 -18.53
N PRO A 759 5.74 -21.31 -19.12
CA PRO A 759 6.51 -22.33 -18.40
C PRO A 759 7.87 -21.82 -17.90
N ASP A 760 8.43 -20.79 -18.54
CA ASP A 760 9.79 -20.28 -18.29
C ASP A 760 9.79 -18.98 -17.45
N ALA A 761 8.64 -18.54 -16.94
CA ALA A 761 8.58 -17.45 -15.97
C ALA A 761 9.20 -17.89 -14.63
N THR A 762 10.52 -17.68 -14.52
CA THR A 762 11.34 -17.78 -13.30
C THR A 762 11.89 -16.45 -12.85
#